data_AF-A0A832SET5-F1
#
_entry.id   AF-A0A832SET5-F1
#
_cell.length_a   1.000
_cell.length_b   1.000
_cell.length_c   1.000
_cell.angle_alpha   90.00
_cell.angle_beta   90.00
_cell.angle_gamma   90.00
#
_symmetry.space_group_name_H-M   'P 1'
#
loop_
_entity.id
_entity.type
_entity.pdbx_description
1 polymer ?
#
loop_
_entity_poly.entity_id
_entity_poly.type
_entity_poly.pdbx_seq_one_letter_code
_entity_poly.pdbx_strand_id
1 'polypeptide(L)'
;MVGKSGIANRKIKTKITDFVLLTMLVFFLGSIPGMAFEADNSELMAQVFGAAEESLGDLGLEDTLIITDLGSPAESYVFLDDFYSEFYDRELLYTDNLLVVQNARNAPLWFAFFDKPSGNCTFIEVSYGDGNEISYQVTENIDFDTLSENQESIDAWSEKVSSKVFDGREFAILTICNAWATGDLDYELMQCLELHNHFCPGVSSGYILANWMEENFPFEDGVSYTVFSCPNWCKDDVFVKRWDATPGKGGIWVSALTDEEIEEIGNSPAGIFVVTDKNAGTMKAVVLGFDFDVVNAECGAQADDPSWISKYLMDLWLMDRGNWDEEGLVTEIAVIDIDSDTLNEMKLAGVNPYVVLGLLNPEGNGNSSVEDSELMGQVFAAAEESLGDLSSEDTFIMTDIGSPAESDFFLNDFYSEFYGRDLQYTQNLLAVQNARNAPLWFAFFDKSSGDCTYIEVSYEDENEISYQVTENIDFDTLSKNKKSVDAWSEKVSSKVFDGREFAILTICNAWATGDLDYELMQCLELHNHFCPGVSSGYVLANWMEENYPLEDGVSYTVFSSPQWCKDDVFLQRWDATPGTGGIWVAELTDEDIEAIDSSLAGIFVVKDNNAGTLKAVVLGYNSDIASAQCGAKDTDPSWVSKYLKDLWLMEPDNWDGLVTEIAVIDIDSDTLSEMKLADTNAYEVLGLLD
;
A
#
# COMPACT_ATOMS: atom_id res chain seq x y z
N MET A 1 -9.39 35.15 -87.11
CA MET A 1 -10.67 35.90 -87.20
C MET A 1 -11.77 34.84 -87.30
N VAL A 2 -12.74 34.81 -86.37
CA VAL A 2 -13.74 33.71 -86.21
C VAL A 2 -13.08 32.36 -85.77
N GLY A 3 -13.68 31.47 -84.96
CA GLY A 3 -14.95 31.49 -84.20
C GLY A 3 -14.97 30.40 -83.11
N LYS A 4 -15.99 30.37 -82.23
CA LYS A 4 -16.02 29.51 -81.01
C LYS A 4 -16.64 28.11 -81.21
N SER A 5 -15.96 27.08 -80.68
CA SER A 5 -16.48 25.75 -80.24
C SER A 5 -15.44 25.05 -79.34
N GLY A 6 -15.75 24.02 -78.53
CA GLY A 6 -17.08 23.54 -78.13
C GLY A 6 -17.11 22.23 -77.31
N ILE A 7 -17.09 22.34 -75.97
CA ILE A 7 -17.55 21.35 -74.96
C ILE A 7 -16.70 20.07 -74.68
N ALA A 8 -16.66 19.73 -73.37
CA ALA A 8 -16.38 18.44 -72.70
C ALA A 8 -14.95 17.86 -72.53
N ASN A 9 -14.63 17.61 -71.25
CA ASN A 9 -13.73 16.60 -70.67
C ASN A 9 -12.22 16.63 -71.02
N ARG A 10 -11.31 16.27 -70.09
CA ARG A 10 -11.46 15.69 -68.73
C ARG A 10 -10.51 16.41 -67.76
N LYS A 11 -10.87 16.51 -66.47
CA LYS A 11 -9.98 17.10 -65.45
C LYS A 11 -8.76 16.20 -65.23
N ILE A 12 -7.56 16.77 -65.28
CA ILE A 12 -6.42 16.29 -64.48
C ILE A 12 -6.27 17.31 -63.34
N LYS A 13 -6.50 16.85 -62.12
CA LYS A 13 -6.18 17.55 -60.86
C LYS A 13 -5.25 16.62 -60.06
N THR A 14 -4.79 17.11 -58.89
CA THR A 14 -3.96 16.36 -57.93
C THR A 14 -2.54 16.08 -58.43
N LYS A 15 -1.67 17.11 -58.29
CA LYS A 15 -0.22 16.94 -58.04
C LYS A 15 0.49 18.22 -57.53
N ILE A 16 -0.21 19.05 -56.74
CA ILE A 16 0.34 20.17 -55.97
C ILE A 16 -0.47 20.29 -54.66
N THR A 17 -0.30 19.31 -53.79
CA THR A 17 -0.91 19.18 -52.45
C THR A 17 0.00 18.33 -51.55
N ASP A 18 0.56 17.29 -52.15
CA ASP A 18 1.25 16.16 -51.52
C ASP A 18 2.71 16.49 -51.10
N PHE A 19 3.02 17.78 -50.89
CA PHE A 19 4.35 18.28 -50.49
C PHE A 19 4.27 19.40 -49.41
N VAL A 20 3.11 19.53 -48.76
CA VAL A 20 2.91 20.40 -47.58
C VAL A 20 2.36 19.59 -46.41
N LEU A 21 1.49 18.61 -46.68
CA LEU A 21 1.02 17.65 -45.67
C LEU A 21 2.10 16.67 -45.16
N LEU A 22 3.18 16.45 -45.92
CA LEU A 22 4.27 15.56 -45.49
C LEU A 22 5.21 16.20 -44.46
N THR A 23 5.11 17.51 -44.22
CA THR A 23 5.91 18.24 -43.22
C THR A 23 5.15 18.48 -41.91
N MET A 24 3.87 18.10 -41.84
CA MET A 24 3.03 18.13 -40.63
C MET A 24 2.65 16.72 -40.13
N LEU A 25 3.19 15.66 -40.75
CA LEU A 25 2.94 14.26 -40.38
C LEU A 25 4.23 13.54 -39.93
N VAL A 26 5.20 14.29 -39.41
CA VAL A 26 6.48 13.80 -38.84
C VAL A 26 6.71 14.41 -37.44
N PHE A 27 5.62 14.83 -36.79
CA PHE A 27 5.55 15.22 -35.37
C PHE A 27 4.55 14.34 -34.60
N PHE A 28 4.19 13.19 -35.17
CA PHE A 28 3.42 12.11 -34.53
C PHE A 28 4.23 10.81 -34.63
N LEU A 29 5.38 10.82 -33.97
CA LEU A 29 6.29 9.69 -33.77
C LEU A 29 6.99 9.90 -32.42
N GLY A 30 6.67 9.06 -31.43
CA GLY A 30 7.41 8.97 -30.16
C GLY A 30 7.52 10.27 -29.36
N SER A 31 6.45 10.66 -28.67
CA SER A 31 6.63 11.17 -27.31
C SER A 31 7.13 10.00 -26.48
N ILE A 32 8.42 10.03 -26.10
CA ILE A 32 8.99 9.09 -25.14
C ILE A 32 8.51 9.56 -23.76
N PRO A 33 7.79 8.74 -22.96
CA PRO A 33 7.59 9.04 -21.55
C PRO A 33 8.97 9.05 -20.87
N GLY A 34 9.27 10.07 -20.05
CA GLY A 34 10.62 10.29 -19.49
C GLY A 34 11.31 11.59 -19.93
N MET A 35 10.63 12.50 -20.64
CA MET A 35 10.96 13.93 -20.62
C MET A 35 9.68 14.76 -20.44
N ALA A 36 9.22 14.81 -19.18
CA ALA A 36 8.29 15.84 -18.75
C ALA A 36 8.87 17.23 -19.08
N PHE A 37 8.00 18.17 -19.40
CA PHE A 37 8.40 19.55 -19.62
C PHE A 37 8.64 20.19 -18.26
N GLU A 38 9.82 20.79 -18.02
CA GLU A 38 10.07 21.67 -16.87
C GLU A 38 9.16 22.91 -16.98
N ALA A 39 7.90 22.75 -16.62
CA ALA A 39 7.06 23.80 -16.08
C ALA A 39 7.54 24.11 -14.66
N ASP A 40 7.24 25.31 -14.18
CA ASP A 40 7.67 25.77 -12.86
C ASP A 40 6.73 25.16 -11.79
N ASN A 41 6.92 23.87 -11.50
CA ASN A 41 6.10 23.12 -10.52
C ASN A 41 6.20 23.73 -9.10
N SER A 42 7.34 24.36 -8.80
CA SER A 42 7.70 24.92 -7.49
C SER A 42 6.68 25.91 -6.90
N GLU A 43 5.86 26.57 -7.73
CA GLU A 43 4.82 27.48 -7.24
C GLU A 43 3.53 26.75 -6.78
N LEU A 44 3.30 25.45 -7.07
CA LEU A 44 2.01 24.81 -6.75
C LEU A 44 1.85 24.51 -5.26
N MET A 45 2.85 23.87 -4.62
CA MET A 45 2.75 23.56 -3.18
C MET A 45 2.72 24.84 -2.34
N ALA A 46 3.55 25.84 -2.70
CA ALA A 46 3.50 27.19 -2.12
C ALA A 46 2.10 27.85 -2.25
N GLN A 47 1.39 27.63 -3.35
CA GLN A 47 -0.01 28.08 -3.52
C GLN A 47 -0.99 27.31 -2.64
N VAL A 48 -0.82 25.99 -2.48
CA VAL A 48 -1.67 25.15 -1.62
C VAL A 48 -1.54 25.58 -0.15
N PHE A 49 -0.31 25.65 0.39
CA PHE A 49 -0.07 26.14 1.75
C PHE A 49 -0.56 27.59 1.92
N GLY A 50 -0.24 28.49 0.97
CA GLY A 50 -0.69 29.89 1.03
C GLY A 50 -2.21 30.08 0.98
N ALA A 51 -2.95 29.19 0.30
CA ALA A 51 -4.40 29.19 0.27
C ALA A 51 -5.02 28.67 1.59
N ALA A 52 -4.37 27.73 2.26
CA ALA A 52 -4.72 27.35 3.63
C ALA A 52 -4.44 28.50 4.62
N GLU A 53 -3.30 29.18 4.49
CA GLU A 53 -2.91 30.33 5.34
C GLU A 53 -3.83 31.56 5.16
N GLU A 54 -4.33 31.86 3.95
CA GLU A 54 -5.36 32.90 3.76
C GLU A 54 -6.71 32.53 4.44
N SER A 55 -6.96 31.23 4.64
CA SER A 55 -8.23 30.71 5.16
C SER A 55 -8.24 30.51 6.69
N LEU A 56 -7.13 30.04 7.26
CA LEU A 56 -7.00 29.64 8.66
C LEU A 56 -6.17 30.66 9.48
N GLY A 57 -5.10 31.20 8.88
CA GLY A 57 -4.07 31.98 9.56
C GLY A 57 -2.70 31.28 9.52
N ASP A 58 -1.78 31.71 10.37
CA ASP A 58 -0.45 31.11 10.51
C ASP A 58 -0.60 29.64 10.97
N LEU A 59 -0.10 28.65 10.20
CA LEU A 59 -0.19 27.23 10.56
C LEU A 59 0.72 26.91 11.77
N GLY A 60 0.14 26.56 12.91
CA GLY A 60 0.85 26.33 14.17
C GLY A 60 1.14 24.85 14.46
N LEU A 61 2.35 24.55 14.92
CA LEU A 61 2.83 23.21 15.32
C LEU A 61 1.91 22.49 16.32
N GLU A 62 1.47 23.15 17.39
CA GLU A 62 0.57 22.54 18.40
C GLU A 62 -0.90 22.42 17.92
N ASP A 63 -1.24 23.02 16.78
CA ASP A 63 -2.61 23.37 16.40
C ASP A 63 -3.06 22.83 15.01
N THR A 64 -2.14 22.37 14.16
CA THR A 64 -2.41 22.02 12.74
C THR A 64 -2.30 20.52 12.45
N LEU A 65 -3.28 19.96 11.72
CA LEU A 65 -3.12 18.68 11.01
C LEU A 65 -3.28 18.88 9.50
N ILE A 66 -2.45 18.21 8.71
CA ILE A 66 -2.53 18.13 7.26
C ILE A 66 -2.81 16.68 6.87
N ILE A 67 -3.87 16.44 6.10
CA ILE A 67 -4.15 15.14 5.48
C ILE A 67 -4.10 15.30 3.96
N THR A 68 -3.45 14.38 3.25
CA THR A 68 -3.33 14.43 1.79
C THR A 68 -3.16 13.03 1.21
N ASP A 69 -3.50 12.81 -0.07
CA ASP A 69 -3.15 11.59 -0.80
C ASP A 69 -1.90 11.73 -1.69
N LEU A 70 -1.11 12.80 -1.50
CA LEU A 70 0.10 13.10 -2.27
C LEU A 70 1.05 11.89 -2.38
N GLY A 71 1.28 11.46 -3.62
CA GLY A 71 2.05 10.27 -3.97
C GLY A 71 1.19 9.14 -4.53
N SER A 72 -0.10 9.05 -4.18
CA SER A 72 -0.97 7.95 -4.62
C SER A 72 -1.64 8.17 -6.00
N PRO A 73 -2.19 9.37 -6.32
CA PRO A 73 -2.63 9.69 -7.67
C PRO A 73 -1.48 9.64 -8.70
N ALA A 74 -1.77 9.20 -9.93
CA ALA A 74 -0.79 9.07 -11.01
C ALA A 74 0.04 10.35 -11.20
N GLU A 75 1.37 10.19 -11.32
CA GLU A 75 2.34 11.31 -11.47
C GLU A 75 2.37 12.33 -10.32
N SER A 76 1.56 12.22 -9.25
CA SER A 76 1.52 13.22 -8.16
C SER A 76 2.80 13.33 -7.36
N TYR A 77 3.63 12.29 -7.35
CA TYR A 77 4.93 12.24 -6.67
C TYR A 77 5.89 13.38 -7.07
N VAL A 78 5.69 14.02 -8.23
CA VAL A 78 6.50 15.17 -8.68
C VAL A 78 6.38 16.41 -7.79
N PHE A 79 5.45 16.42 -6.84
CA PHE A 79 5.30 17.51 -5.85
C PHE A 79 5.77 17.15 -4.43
N LEU A 80 6.26 15.92 -4.18
CA LEU A 80 6.65 15.47 -2.83
C LEU A 80 7.77 16.33 -2.22
N ASP A 81 8.85 16.59 -2.96
CA ASP A 81 9.98 17.37 -2.43
C ASP A 81 9.62 18.86 -2.23
N ASP A 82 8.81 19.45 -3.13
CA ASP A 82 8.26 20.81 -2.96
C ASP A 82 7.32 20.88 -1.74
N PHE A 83 6.49 19.86 -1.52
CA PHE A 83 5.56 19.76 -0.39
C PHE A 83 6.30 19.65 0.94
N TYR A 84 7.27 18.72 1.03
CA TYR A 84 8.06 18.58 2.25
C TYR A 84 8.92 19.83 2.53
N SER A 85 9.44 20.50 1.50
CA SER A 85 10.12 21.79 1.67
C SER A 85 9.19 22.84 2.32
N GLU A 86 7.98 23.05 1.79
CA GLU A 86 7.00 23.99 2.37
C GLU A 86 6.48 23.54 3.75
N PHE A 87 6.46 22.23 4.04
CA PHE A 87 6.07 21.67 5.34
C PHE A 87 7.12 21.96 6.43
N TYR A 88 8.39 21.62 6.19
CA TYR A 88 9.46 21.80 7.18
C TYR A 88 9.90 23.26 7.35
N ASP A 89 9.77 24.12 6.32
CA ASP A 89 9.96 25.59 6.46
C ASP A 89 8.95 26.24 7.42
N ARG A 90 7.87 25.54 7.80
CA ARG A 90 6.87 25.97 8.79
C ARG A 90 7.08 25.40 10.20
N GLU A 91 8.21 24.73 10.44
CA GLU A 91 8.54 24.07 11.72
C GLU A 91 7.52 22.98 12.14
N LEU A 92 6.82 22.37 11.17
CA LEU A 92 5.88 21.25 11.37
C LEU A 92 6.65 19.91 11.51
N LEU A 93 6.06 18.95 12.25
CA LEU A 93 6.62 17.63 12.53
C LEU A 93 5.80 16.52 11.85
N TYR A 94 6.51 15.51 11.32
CA TYR A 94 5.90 14.45 10.49
C TYR A 94 4.85 13.64 11.27
N THR A 95 5.18 13.18 12.48
CA THR A 95 4.27 12.38 13.32
C THR A 95 3.07 13.16 13.82
N ASP A 96 3.23 14.47 14.02
CA ASP A 96 2.28 15.28 14.78
C ASP A 96 1.34 16.07 13.87
N ASN A 97 1.78 16.44 12.67
CA ASN A 97 1.07 17.37 11.78
C ASN A 97 0.75 16.82 10.38
N LEU A 98 1.15 15.59 10.04
CA LEU A 98 0.92 15.01 8.71
C LEU A 98 0.31 13.60 8.77
N LEU A 99 -0.64 13.34 7.87
CA LEU A 99 -1.08 12.01 7.50
C LEU A 99 -1.17 11.91 5.96
N VAL A 100 -0.32 11.08 5.36
CA VAL A 100 -0.41 10.76 3.93
C VAL A 100 -1.24 9.49 3.77
N VAL A 101 -2.38 9.59 3.09
CA VAL A 101 -3.30 8.46 2.90
C VAL A 101 -3.20 7.87 1.49
N GLN A 102 -3.29 6.55 1.40
CA GLN A 102 -3.38 5.82 0.15
C GLN A 102 -4.69 6.15 -0.56
N ASN A 103 -4.66 6.20 -1.89
CA ASN A 103 -5.83 6.36 -2.73
C ASN A 103 -5.60 5.67 -4.08
N ALA A 104 -6.66 5.39 -4.83
CA ALA A 104 -6.50 4.78 -6.15
C ALA A 104 -5.79 5.73 -7.12
N ARG A 105 -4.94 5.20 -8.01
CA ARG A 105 -4.13 5.94 -8.99
C ARG A 105 -4.92 6.92 -9.88
N ASN A 106 -6.24 6.74 -10.02
CA ASN A 106 -7.15 7.60 -10.78
C ASN A 106 -7.90 8.67 -9.96
N ALA A 107 -7.65 8.80 -8.66
CA ALA A 107 -8.24 9.83 -7.83
C ALA A 107 -7.61 11.22 -8.10
N PRO A 108 -8.32 12.34 -7.84
CA PRO A 108 -7.73 13.68 -7.88
C PRO A 108 -6.93 13.96 -6.61
N LEU A 109 -5.76 14.57 -6.76
CA LEU A 109 -4.86 14.99 -5.68
C LEU A 109 -5.50 16.08 -4.80
N TRP A 110 -5.47 15.87 -3.47
CA TRP A 110 -6.09 16.77 -2.51
C TRP A 110 -5.29 16.95 -1.21
N PHE A 111 -5.64 18.02 -0.49
CA PHE A 111 -5.07 18.40 0.80
C PHE A 111 -6.20 18.90 1.72
N ALA A 112 -6.16 18.54 2.99
CA ALA A 112 -7.05 19.03 4.04
C ALA A 112 -6.21 19.59 5.19
N PHE A 113 -6.26 20.90 5.39
CA PHE A 113 -5.58 21.61 6.47
C PHE A 113 -6.59 21.89 7.59
N PHE A 114 -6.36 21.37 8.78
CA PHE A 114 -7.26 21.50 9.93
C PHE A 114 -6.61 22.31 11.06
N ASP A 115 -7.32 23.35 11.53
CA ASP A 115 -6.95 24.17 12.68
C ASP A 115 -7.76 23.75 13.92
N LYS A 116 -7.08 23.18 14.91
CA LYS A 116 -7.63 22.64 16.16
C LYS A 116 -8.26 23.71 17.06
N PRO A 117 -7.70 24.94 17.24
CA PRO A 117 -8.32 25.98 18.07
C PRO A 117 -9.66 26.51 17.58
N SER A 118 -9.93 26.49 16.28
CA SER A 118 -11.20 26.96 15.70
C SER A 118 -12.09 25.85 15.16
N GLY A 119 -11.55 24.64 14.97
CA GLY A 119 -12.26 23.50 14.37
C GLY A 119 -12.51 23.66 12.88
N ASN A 120 -11.81 24.57 12.19
CA ASN A 120 -11.97 24.80 10.76
C ASN A 120 -11.03 23.91 9.95
N CYS A 121 -11.55 23.30 8.88
CA CYS A 121 -10.77 22.59 7.89
C CYS A 121 -10.87 23.28 6.54
N THR A 122 -9.74 23.59 5.91
CA THR A 122 -9.65 24.04 4.52
C THR A 122 -9.27 22.86 3.63
N PHE A 123 -10.22 22.41 2.82
CA PHE A 123 -10.02 21.38 1.79
C PHE A 123 -9.64 22.03 0.46
N ILE A 124 -8.63 21.48 -0.19
CA ILE A 124 -8.04 21.95 -1.45
C ILE A 124 -7.87 20.74 -2.37
N GLU A 125 -8.35 20.85 -3.61
CA GLU A 125 -8.09 19.91 -4.70
C GLU A 125 -7.21 20.61 -5.75
N VAL A 126 -6.29 19.88 -6.39
CA VAL A 126 -5.44 20.43 -7.46
C VAL A 126 -5.54 19.64 -8.76
N SER A 127 -5.51 20.35 -9.88
CA SER A 127 -5.26 19.80 -11.21
C SER A 127 -3.80 20.03 -11.58
N TYR A 128 -3.21 19.08 -12.32
CA TYR A 128 -1.81 19.12 -12.75
C TYR A 128 -1.61 18.46 -14.13
N GLY A 129 -0.39 18.51 -14.67
CA GLY A 129 -0.04 17.91 -15.96
C GLY A 129 -0.29 18.84 -17.15
N ASP A 130 -1.52 18.87 -17.68
CA ASP A 130 -1.90 19.79 -18.78
C ASP A 130 -1.95 21.27 -18.31
N GLY A 131 -1.98 21.49 -16.99
CA GLY A 131 -1.77 22.76 -16.30
C GLY A 131 -1.93 22.61 -14.79
N ASN A 132 -1.08 23.28 -14.00
CA ASN A 132 -1.09 23.21 -12.54
C ASN A 132 -1.96 24.34 -11.95
N GLU A 133 -3.08 24.03 -11.31
CA GLU A 133 -3.93 25.00 -10.59
C GLU A 133 -4.73 24.34 -9.46
N ILE A 134 -5.11 25.13 -8.44
CA ILE A 134 -6.13 24.73 -7.45
C ILE A 134 -7.49 24.67 -8.18
N SER A 135 -8.03 23.46 -8.34
CA SER A 135 -9.30 23.20 -9.04
C SER A 135 -10.51 23.46 -8.13
N TYR A 136 -10.38 23.16 -6.84
CA TYR A 136 -11.41 23.37 -5.84
C TYR A 136 -10.81 23.79 -4.49
N GLN A 137 -11.51 24.68 -3.79
CA GLN A 137 -11.17 25.08 -2.42
C GLN A 137 -12.45 25.39 -1.65
N VAL A 138 -12.52 24.92 -0.40
CA VAL A 138 -13.57 25.28 0.55
C VAL A 138 -13.01 25.26 1.97
N THR A 139 -13.56 26.08 2.86
CA THR A 139 -13.27 26.03 4.30
C THR A 139 -14.55 25.84 5.07
N GLU A 140 -14.60 24.82 5.93
CA GLU A 140 -15.76 24.47 6.72
C GLU A 140 -15.38 24.18 8.18
N ASN A 141 -16.30 24.47 9.10
CA ASN A 141 -16.15 24.09 10.49
C ASN A 141 -16.57 22.62 10.67
N ILE A 142 -15.68 21.79 11.20
CA ILE A 142 -15.84 20.34 11.35
C ILE A 142 -15.75 19.86 12.80
N ASP A 143 -15.70 20.78 13.77
CA ASP A 143 -15.72 20.50 15.21
C ASP A 143 -16.91 19.61 15.59
N PHE A 144 -16.64 18.39 16.05
CA PHE A 144 -17.68 17.38 16.26
C PHE A 144 -18.71 17.80 17.31
N ASP A 145 -18.29 18.47 18.40
CA ASP A 145 -19.18 18.99 19.43
C ASP A 145 -20.17 20.03 18.86
N THR A 146 -19.69 20.95 18.01
CA THR A 146 -20.52 21.95 17.33
C THR A 146 -21.46 21.33 16.28
N LEU A 147 -20.98 20.34 15.53
CA LEU A 147 -21.78 19.65 14.51
C LEU A 147 -22.87 18.74 15.12
N SER A 148 -22.60 18.14 16.28
CA SER A 148 -23.51 17.21 16.97
C SER A 148 -24.41 17.86 18.04
N GLU A 149 -24.17 19.11 18.45
CA GLU A 149 -24.88 19.79 19.56
C GLU A 149 -26.41 19.65 19.51
N ASN A 150 -27.00 19.74 18.32
CA ASN A 150 -28.45 19.75 18.12
C ASN A 150 -28.86 19.42 16.68
N GLN A 151 -30.13 19.03 16.48
CA GLN A 151 -30.67 18.64 15.16
C GLN A 151 -30.47 19.68 14.04
N GLU A 152 -30.46 20.99 14.32
CA GLU A 152 -30.26 22.02 13.29
C GLU A 152 -28.81 22.03 12.78
N SER A 153 -27.82 21.73 13.65
CA SER A 153 -26.43 21.47 13.26
C SER A 153 -26.29 20.15 12.49
N ILE A 154 -26.91 19.09 13.01
CA ILE A 154 -26.84 17.73 12.45
C ILE A 154 -27.45 17.67 11.03
N ASP A 155 -28.62 18.28 10.83
CA ASP A 155 -29.27 18.38 9.52
C ASP A 155 -28.40 19.19 8.54
N ALA A 156 -27.79 20.29 9.00
CA ALA A 156 -26.97 21.16 8.16
C ALA A 156 -25.64 20.52 7.73
N TRP A 157 -24.97 19.76 8.59
CA TRP A 157 -23.80 18.98 8.18
C TRP A 157 -24.19 17.80 7.30
N SER A 158 -25.30 17.13 7.59
CA SER A 158 -25.78 16.01 6.76
C SER A 158 -26.21 16.45 5.36
N GLU A 159 -26.66 17.70 5.17
CA GLU A 159 -26.83 18.31 3.84
C GLU A 159 -25.48 18.48 3.13
N LYS A 160 -24.41 18.91 3.83
CA LYS A 160 -23.06 19.05 3.25
C LYS A 160 -22.46 17.71 2.82
N VAL A 161 -22.51 16.69 3.68
CA VAL A 161 -22.14 15.30 3.35
C VAL A 161 -22.92 14.80 2.13
N SER A 162 -24.25 15.04 2.10
CA SER A 162 -25.09 14.67 0.95
C SER A 162 -24.76 15.45 -0.34
N SER A 163 -24.12 16.61 -0.22
CA SER A 163 -23.72 17.48 -1.33
C SER A 163 -22.29 17.26 -1.82
N LYS A 164 -21.50 16.42 -1.14
CA LYS A 164 -20.06 16.23 -1.33
C LYS A 164 -19.24 17.54 -1.18
N VAL A 165 -19.24 18.16 0.00
CA VAL A 165 -18.47 19.41 0.23
C VAL A 165 -16.94 19.24 0.18
N PHE A 166 -16.42 18.05 0.47
CA PHE A 166 -15.01 17.65 0.31
C PHE A 166 -14.88 16.53 -0.75
N ASP A 167 -15.68 16.61 -1.81
CA ASP A 167 -15.81 15.58 -2.86
C ASP A 167 -16.02 14.13 -2.33
N GLY A 168 -16.80 13.95 -1.26
CA GLY A 168 -17.07 12.62 -0.69
C GLY A 168 -16.09 12.18 0.40
N ARG A 169 -15.07 12.99 0.71
CA ARG A 169 -14.09 12.74 1.78
C ARG A 169 -14.57 13.27 3.15
N GLU A 170 -15.84 13.68 3.27
CA GLU A 170 -16.36 14.34 4.48
C GLU A 170 -16.33 13.45 5.71
N PHE A 171 -16.47 12.14 5.54
CA PHE A 171 -16.34 11.20 6.66
C PHE A 171 -14.88 11.08 7.11
N ALA A 172 -13.96 10.79 6.19
CA ALA A 172 -12.53 10.63 6.49
C ALA A 172 -11.92 11.86 7.16
N ILE A 173 -12.12 13.05 6.56
CA ILE A 173 -11.57 14.31 7.09
C ILE A 173 -12.22 14.66 8.44
N LEU A 174 -13.52 14.40 8.63
CA LEU A 174 -14.16 14.64 9.93
C LEU A 174 -13.62 13.70 11.02
N THR A 175 -13.57 12.39 10.77
CA THR A 175 -13.19 11.43 11.82
C THR A 175 -11.71 11.50 12.17
N ILE A 176 -10.82 11.65 11.19
CA ILE A 176 -9.38 11.75 11.45
C ILE A 176 -9.05 13.06 12.20
N CYS A 177 -9.51 14.22 11.69
CA CYS A 177 -9.17 15.51 12.31
C CYS A 177 -9.71 15.64 13.74
N ASN A 178 -10.93 15.17 14.01
CA ASN A 178 -11.48 15.23 15.37
C ASN A 178 -10.83 14.17 16.30
N ALA A 179 -10.47 12.99 15.80
CA ALA A 179 -9.76 11.99 16.61
C ALA A 179 -8.37 12.52 17.01
N TRP A 180 -7.60 13.06 16.06
CA TRP A 180 -6.33 13.73 16.35
C TRP A 180 -6.50 14.98 17.25
N ALA A 181 -7.63 15.69 17.14
CA ALA A 181 -7.95 16.82 18.02
C ALA A 181 -8.07 16.41 19.51
N THR A 182 -8.40 15.15 19.83
CA THR A 182 -8.38 14.66 21.23
C THR A 182 -6.99 14.75 21.86
N GLY A 183 -5.94 14.43 21.08
CA GLY A 183 -4.59 14.16 21.58
C GLY A 183 -4.39 12.73 22.09
N ASP A 184 -5.40 11.87 22.01
CA ASP A 184 -5.40 10.46 22.43
C ASP A 184 -5.42 9.48 21.23
N LEU A 185 -5.25 9.97 19.99
CA LEU A 185 -5.14 9.14 18.80
C LEU A 185 -3.74 8.53 18.70
N ASP A 186 -3.68 7.21 18.78
CA ASP A 186 -2.47 6.41 18.73
C ASP A 186 -1.78 6.51 17.34
N TYR A 187 -0.46 6.66 17.32
CA TYR A 187 0.28 6.87 16.07
C TYR A 187 0.35 5.58 15.21
N GLU A 188 0.41 4.40 15.81
CA GLU A 188 0.30 3.13 15.06
C GLU A 188 -1.10 2.97 14.44
N LEU A 189 -2.12 3.54 15.09
CA LEU A 189 -3.47 3.61 14.52
C LEU A 189 -3.50 4.61 13.36
N MET A 190 -2.88 5.80 13.48
CA MET A 190 -2.70 6.72 12.34
C MET A 190 -2.02 6.05 11.14
N GLN A 191 -0.97 5.25 11.36
CA GLN A 191 -0.33 4.47 10.31
C GLN A 191 -1.27 3.45 9.64
N CYS A 192 -2.22 2.85 10.37
CA CYS A 192 -3.26 2.02 9.77
C CYS A 192 -4.25 2.85 8.91
N LEU A 193 -4.40 4.14 9.20
CA LEU A 193 -5.20 5.10 8.41
C LEU A 193 -4.47 5.61 7.17
N GLU A 194 -3.13 5.56 7.13
CA GLU A 194 -2.37 5.73 5.88
C GLU A 194 -2.85 4.72 4.83
N LEU A 195 -2.93 3.43 5.20
CA LEU A 195 -3.40 2.38 4.27
C LEU A 195 -4.93 2.39 4.07
N HIS A 196 -5.73 2.52 5.13
CA HIS A 196 -7.20 2.41 5.03
C HIS A 196 -7.91 3.73 4.64
N ASN A 197 -7.18 4.83 4.49
CA ASN A 197 -7.60 6.17 4.06
C ASN A 197 -8.70 6.89 4.87
N HIS A 198 -9.37 6.23 5.81
CA HIS A 198 -10.39 6.84 6.67
C HIS A 198 -10.52 6.15 8.03
N PHE A 199 -10.75 6.93 9.09
CA PHE A 199 -10.97 6.36 10.42
C PHE A 199 -12.43 5.90 10.57
N CYS A 200 -12.61 4.62 10.92
CA CYS A 200 -13.94 4.01 11.12
C CYS A 200 -13.90 2.83 12.11
N PRO A 201 -15.08 2.39 12.65
CA PRO A 201 -15.16 1.33 13.66
C PRO A 201 -14.59 -0.01 13.21
N GLY A 202 -14.52 -0.26 11.90
CA GLY A 202 -13.89 -1.44 11.35
C GLY A 202 -12.37 -1.43 11.54
N VAL A 203 -11.71 -0.28 11.39
CA VAL A 203 -10.25 -0.16 11.60
C VAL A 203 -9.92 -0.23 13.08
N SER A 204 -10.63 0.54 13.93
CA SER A 204 -10.43 0.49 15.38
C SER A 204 -10.73 -0.90 15.96
N SER A 205 -11.70 -1.66 15.42
CA SER A 205 -11.88 -3.09 15.76
C SER A 205 -10.65 -3.95 15.42
N GLY A 206 -10.01 -3.72 14.26
CA GLY A 206 -8.78 -4.41 13.87
C GLY A 206 -7.59 -4.07 14.76
N TYR A 207 -7.49 -2.79 15.16
CA TYR A 207 -6.48 -2.32 16.10
C TYR A 207 -6.61 -3.01 17.46
N ILE A 208 -7.84 -3.13 17.99
CA ILE A 208 -8.10 -3.83 19.25
C ILE A 208 -7.85 -5.33 19.13
N LEU A 209 -8.29 -5.97 18.03
CA LEU A 209 -8.00 -7.38 17.76
C LEU A 209 -6.49 -7.65 17.68
N ALA A 210 -5.71 -6.72 17.12
CA ALA A 210 -4.26 -6.84 17.04
C ALA A 210 -3.59 -6.71 18.42
N ASN A 211 -3.98 -5.72 19.22
CA ASN A 211 -3.51 -5.58 20.61
C ASN A 211 -3.90 -6.81 21.45
N TRP A 212 -5.13 -7.32 21.34
CA TRP A 212 -5.55 -8.55 22.04
C TRP A 212 -4.70 -9.75 21.63
N MET A 213 -4.42 -9.92 20.33
CA MET A 213 -3.54 -10.97 19.84
C MET A 213 -2.14 -10.86 20.45
N GLU A 214 -1.52 -9.69 20.39
CA GLU A 214 -0.19 -9.42 20.98
C GLU A 214 -0.16 -9.62 22.50
N GLU A 215 -1.26 -9.34 23.21
CA GLU A 215 -1.40 -9.55 24.66
C GLU A 215 -1.63 -11.02 25.07
N ASN A 216 -2.08 -11.88 24.16
CA ASN A 216 -2.39 -13.29 24.45
C ASN A 216 -1.47 -14.27 23.73
N PHE A 217 -0.70 -13.78 22.75
CA PHE A 217 0.34 -14.46 22.00
C PHE A 217 1.40 -13.41 21.68
N PRO A 218 2.59 -13.42 22.32
CA PRO A 218 3.63 -12.44 22.02
C PRO A 218 4.06 -12.48 20.56
N PHE A 219 4.16 -11.30 19.94
CA PHE A 219 4.84 -11.13 18.66
C PHE A 219 6.35 -10.97 18.94
N GLU A 220 6.99 -12.05 19.41
CA GLU A 220 8.44 -12.11 19.69
C GLU A 220 9.24 -12.51 18.43
N ASP A 221 10.58 -12.39 18.46
CA ASP A 221 11.43 -12.94 17.39
C ASP A 221 11.16 -14.44 17.16
N GLY A 222 11.20 -14.85 15.90
CA GLY A 222 10.84 -16.20 15.46
C GLY A 222 9.33 -16.48 15.44
N VAL A 223 8.48 -15.62 16.02
CA VAL A 223 7.02 -15.67 15.87
C VAL A 223 6.60 -14.93 14.59
N SER A 224 5.58 -15.44 13.91
CA SER A 224 4.94 -14.76 12.77
C SER A 224 3.48 -15.17 12.65
N TYR A 225 2.61 -14.24 12.24
CA TYR A 225 1.18 -14.49 12.05
C TYR A 225 0.85 -14.74 10.58
N THR A 226 -0.19 -15.55 10.35
CA THR A 226 -0.87 -15.65 9.05
C THR A 226 -2.35 -15.52 9.29
N VAL A 227 -2.97 -14.53 8.67
CA VAL A 227 -4.36 -14.14 8.91
C VAL A 227 -5.27 -14.78 7.86
N PHE A 228 -6.40 -15.33 8.28
CA PHE A 228 -7.53 -15.60 7.40
C PHE A 228 -8.60 -14.57 7.71
N SER A 229 -8.65 -13.56 6.84
CA SER A 229 -9.71 -12.57 6.71
C SER A 229 -10.95 -13.30 6.20
N CYS A 230 -11.68 -13.89 7.14
CA CYS A 230 -12.87 -14.68 6.94
C CYS A 230 -13.73 -14.52 8.20
N PRO A 231 -14.79 -13.68 8.19
CA PRO A 231 -15.16 -12.75 7.14
C PRO A 231 -14.15 -11.59 7.02
N ASN A 232 -14.22 -10.84 5.91
CA ASN A 232 -13.37 -9.68 5.67
C ASN A 232 -14.06 -8.35 6.04
N TRP A 233 -13.32 -7.40 6.61
CA TRP A 233 -13.70 -5.98 6.71
C TRP A 233 -12.47 -5.10 6.99
N CYS A 234 -12.69 -3.79 7.17
CA CYS A 234 -11.66 -2.76 7.41
C CYS A 234 -10.58 -3.10 8.47
N LYS A 235 -10.81 -4.06 9.37
CA LYS A 235 -9.80 -4.59 10.30
C LYS A 235 -8.57 -5.14 9.58
N ASP A 236 -8.75 -5.65 8.37
CA ASP A 236 -7.74 -6.48 7.72
C ASP A 236 -6.55 -5.65 7.23
N ASP A 237 -6.76 -4.36 6.96
CA ASP A 237 -5.68 -3.43 6.59
C ASP A 237 -4.81 -3.05 7.81
N VAL A 238 -5.34 -3.14 9.03
CA VAL A 238 -4.52 -3.06 10.26
C VAL A 238 -3.51 -4.21 10.31
N PHE A 239 -3.92 -5.42 9.93
CA PHE A 239 -3.04 -6.59 9.91
C PHE A 239 -2.01 -6.50 8.77
N VAL A 240 -2.40 -5.96 7.61
CA VAL A 240 -1.47 -5.67 6.50
C VAL A 240 -0.37 -4.69 6.96
N LYS A 241 -0.72 -3.60 7.65
CA LYS A 241 0.24 -2.58 8.14
C LYS A 241 1.06 -3.05 9.35
N ARG A 242 0.39 -3.39 10.46
CA ARG A 242 1.00 -3.64 11.79
C ARG A 242 1.80 -4.95 11.88
N TRP A 243 1.46 -5.97 11.09
CA TRP A 243 2.12 -7.29 11.14
C TRP A 243 2.85 -7.66 9.85
N ASP A 244 2.91 -6.74 8.88
CA ASP A 244 3.38 -6.99 7.52
C ASP A 244 2.68 -8.18 6.82
N ALA A 245 1.43 -8.45 7.20
CA ALA A 245 0.67 -9.61 6.74
C ALA A 245 0.06 -9.38 5.35
N THR A 246 0.87 -8.97 4.37
CA THR A 246 0.37 -8.59 3.04
C THR A 246 -0.09 -9.80 2.20
N PRO A 247 -1.02 -9.62 1.24
CA PRO A 247 -1.37 -10.64 0.25
C PRO A 247 -0.18 -11.13 -0.56
N GLY A 248 0.70 -10.24 -1.04
CA GLY A 248 1.85 -10.58 -1.87
C GLY A 248 2.94 -11.36 -1.12
N LYS A 249 3.04 -11.17 0.20
CA LYS A 249 3.91 -11.96 1.10
C LYS A 249 3.24 -13.27 1.58
N GLY A 250 1.97 -13.51 1.22
CA GLY A 250 1.19 -14.69 1.62
C GLY A 250 0.74 -14.67 3.09
N GLY A 251 0.77 -13.49 3.72
CA GLY A 251 0.47 -13.26 5.13
C GLY A 251 -1.03 -13.17 5.44
N ILE A 252 -1.87 -12.82 4.46
CA ILE A 252 -3.33 -12.77 4.61
C ILE A 252 -4.07 -13.49 3.48
N TRP A 253 -5.15 -14.18 3.84
CA TRP A 253 -6.02 -14.98 2.98
C TRP A 253 -7.44 -14.48 3.16
N VAL A 254 -8.18 -14.22 2.07
CA VAL A 254 -9.34 -13.31 2.09
C VAL A 254 -10.57 -13.94 1.44
N SER A 255 -11.63 -14.13 2.23
CA SER A 255 -12.90 -14.74 1.81
C SER A 255 -14.08 -14.29 2.68
N ALA A 256 -15.31 -14.41 2.17
CA ALA A 256 -16.53 -14.08 2.90
C ALA A 256 -17.19 -15.33 3.50
N LEU A 257 -17.76 -15.18 4.70
CA LEU A 257 -18.74 -16.12 5.25
C LEU A 257 -20.15 -15.72 4.85
N THR A 258 -21.05 -16.70 4.79
CA THR A 258 -22.51 -16.46 4.75
C THR A 258 -23.07 -16.10 6.13
N ASP A 259 -24.23 -15.42 6.16
CA ASP A 259 -24.99 -15.16 7.39
C ASP A 259 -25.23 -16.45 8.21
N GLU A 260 -25.46 -17.58 7.52
CA GLU A 260 -25.77 -18.88 8.13
C GLU A 260 -24.54 -19.52 8.81
N GLU A 261 -23.33 -19.33 8.26
CA GLU A 261 -22.07 -19.76 8.89
C GLU A 261 -21.68 -18.85 10.06
N ILE A 262 -21.94 -17.54 9.95
CA ILE A 262 -21.76 -16.58 11.05
C ILE A 262 -22.67 -16.95 12.24
N GLU A 263 -23.92 -17.36 11.99
CA GLU A 263 -24.82 -17.89 13.03
C GLU A 263 -24.35 -19.25 13.61
N GLU A 264 -23.73 -20.16 12.83
CA GLU A 264 -23.28 -21.47 13.33
C GLU A 264 -21.96 -21.40 14.13
N ILE A 265 -21.02 -20.52 13.74
CA ILE A 265 -19.79 -20.25 14.53
C ILE A 265 -20.14 -19.47 15.81
N GLY A 266 -20.98 -18.44 15.68
CA GLY A 266 -21.41 -17.59 16.78
C GLY A 266 -20.32 -16.68 17.36
N ASN A 267 -20.71 -15.81 18.29
CA ASN A 267 -19.86 -14.80 18.92
C ASN A 267 -19.19 -13.81 17.92
N SER A 268 -19.85 -13.52 16.81
CA SER A 268 -19.45 -12.50 15.82
C SER A 268 -18.01 -12.68 15.29
N PRO A 269 -17.70 -13.78 14.57
CA PRO A 269 -16.35 -14.12 14.13
C PRO A 269 -15.68 -12.99 13.31
N ALA A 270 -14.44 -12.68 13.67
CA ALA A 270 -13.61 -11.62 13.10
C ALA A 270 -12.36 -12.14 12.36
N GLY A 271 -12.12 -13.45 12.37
CA GLY A 271 -11.03 -14.07 11.62
C GLY A 271 -10.24 -15.11 12.39
N ILE A 272 -9.28 -15.72 11.68
CA ILE A 272 -8.37 -16.74 12.20
C ILE A 272 -6.95 -16.20 12.10
N PHE A 273 -6.20 -16.29 13.19
CA PHE A 273 -4.84 -15.79 13.35
C PHE A 273 -3.92 -16.97 13.63
N VAL A 274 -3.17 -17.42 12.62
CA VAL A 274 -2.25 -18.56 12.76
C VAL A 274 -0.91 -18.08 13.29
N VAL A 275 -0.70 -18.29 14.59
CA VAL A 275 0.56 -18.04 15.30
C VAL A 275 1.55 -19.15 14.97
N THR A 276 2.62 -18.83 14.24
CA THR A 276 3.72 -19.74 13.94
C THR A 276 4.95 -19.35 14.74
N ASP A 277 5.31 -20.16 15.73
CA ASP A 277 6.53 -20.02 16.53
C ASP A 277 7.61 -20.96 15.97
N LYS A 278 8.63 -20.38 15.34
CA LYS A 278 9.78 -21.09 14.74
C LYS A 278 10.77 -21.59 15.80
N ASN A 279 10.77 -21.01 17.00
CA ASN A 279 11.67 -21.33 18.10
C ASN A 279 11.20 -22.55 18.90
N ALA A 280 9.89 -22.63 19.21
CA ALA A 280 9.27 -23.86 19.74
C ALA A 280 9.00 -24.91 18.64
N GLY A 281 8.84 -24.48 17.39
CA GLY A 281 8.45 -25.35 16.28
C GLY A 281 6.97 -25.73 16.33
N THR A 282 6.11 -24.77 16.69
CA THR A 282 4.66 -24.96 16.90
C THR A 282 3.84 -23.98 16.10
N MET A 283 2.62 -24.38 15.74
CA MET A 283 1.68 -23.58 14.98
C MET A 283 0.30 -23.66 15.63
N LYS A 284 -0.33 -22.51 15.89
CA LYS A 284 -1.64 -22.41 16.56
C LYS A 284 -2.59 -21.55 15.74
N ALA A 285 -3.76 -22.07 15.39
CA ALA A 285 -4.86 -21.25 14.88
C ALA A 285 -5.63 -20.66 16.06
N VAL A 286 -5.52 -19.35 16.28
CA VAL A 286 -6.32 -18.56 17.22
C VAL A 286 -7.52 -17.99 16.45
N VAL A 287 -8.72 -17.99 17.02
CA VAL A 287 -9.92 -17.49 16.34
C VAL A 287 -10.67 -16.56 17.26
N LEU A 288 -10.93 -15.36 16.77
CA LEU A 288 -11.51 -14.28 17.55
C LEU A 288 -12.87 -13.88 17.00
N GLY A 289 -13.72 -13.41 17.91
CA GLY A 289 -14.93 -12.67 17.61
C GLY A 289 -14.81 -11.22 18.08
N PHE A 290 -15.52 -10.32 17.41
CA PHE A 290 -15.62 -8.91 17.78
C PHE A 290 -17.08 -8.46 17.75
N ASP A 291 -17.60 -7.96 18.87
CA ASP A 291 -19.03 -7.63 18.99
C ASP A 291 -19.32 -6.12 18.90
N PHE A 292 -19.75 -5.68 17.71
CA PHE A 292 -20.19 -4.30 17.48
C PHE A 292 -21.46 -3.92 18.25
N ASP A 293 -22.30 -4.86 18.72
CA ASP A 293 -23.48 -4.53 19.53
C ASP A 293 -23.09 -4.08 20.95
N VAL A 294 -21.94 -4.52 21.48
CA VAL A 294 -21.34 -3.97 22.72
C VAL A 294 -20.96 -2.50 22.51
N VAL A 295 -20.26 -2.20 21.41
CA VAL A 295 -19.84 -0.84 21.06
C VAL A 295 -21.06 0.07 20.86
N ASN A 296 -22.07 -0.39 20.11
CA ASN A 296 -23.32 0.33 19.87
C ASN A 296 -24.12 0.62 21.16
N ALA A 297 -23.98 -0.20 22.20
CA ALA A 297 -24.69 -0.02 23.47
C ALA A 297 -24.06 1.08 24.34
N GLU A 298 -22.73 1.16 24.39
CA GLU A 298 -21.99 2.00 25.33
C GLU A 298 -21.38 3.28 24.72
N CYS A 299 -21.20 3.37 23.40
CA CYS A 299 -20.65 4.58 22.74
C CYS A 299 -21.56 5.82 22.82
N GLY A 300 -22.81 5.67 23.23
CA GLY A 300 -23.76 6.77 23.42
C GLY A 300 -24.50 7.24 22.17
N ALA A 301 -24.26 6.64 21.00
CA ALA A 301 -25.01 6.91 19.77
C ALA A 301 -26.52 6.63 19.91
N GLN A 302 -27.35 7.41 19.23
CA GLN A 302 -28.79 7.26 19.19
C GLN A 302 -29.26 6.53 17.91
N ALA A 303 -30.39 5.82 18.00
CA ALA A 303 -30.90 5.00 16.90
C ALA A 303 -31.44 5.79 15.68
N ASP A 304 -31.51 7.12 15.78
CA ASP A 304 -31.84 8.05 14.70
C ASP A 304 -30.71 9.05 14.36
N ASP A 305 -29.50 8.85 14.91
CA ASP A 305 -28.30 9.60 14.50
C ASP A 305 -27.88 9.25 13.05
N PRO A 306 -27.34 10.21 12.28
CA PRO A 306 -26.65 9.92 11.03
C PRO A 306 -25.40 9.05 11.25
N SER A 307 -25.05 8.25 10.24
CA SER A 307 -23.92 7.31 10.30
C SER A 307 -22.57 7.94 10.62
N TRP A 308 -22.35 9.22 10.31
CA TRP A 308 -21.12 9.94 10.66
C TRP A 308 -21.02 10.24 12.16
N ILE A 309 -22.14 10.44 12.87
CA ILE A 309 -22.17 10.55 14.33
C ILE A 309 -21.96 9.18 14.95
N SER A 310 -22.79 8.19 14.57
CA SER A 310 -22.75 6.87 15.21
C SER A 310 -21.38 6.23 15.09
N LYS A 311 -20.76 6.25 13.90
CA LYS A 311 -19.41 5.71 13.70
C LYS A 311 -18.36 6.46 14.52
N TYR A 312 -18.35 7.79 14.52
CA TYR A 312 -17.33 8.54 15.24
C TYR A 312 -17.44 8.39 16.77
N LEU A 313 -18.66 8.25 17.30
CA LEU A 313 -18.87 7.90 18.70
C LEU A 313 -18.38 6.48 19.04
N MET A 314 -18.61 5.51 18.16
CA MET A 314 -18.03 4.16 18.30
C MET A 314 -16.50 4.22 18.31
N ASP A 315 -15.89 4.96 17.37
CA ASP A 315 -14.43 5.13 17.31
C ASP A 315 -13.86 5.79 18.56
N LEU A 316 -14.46 6.87 19.07
CA LEU A 316 -14.06 7.49 20.33
C LEU A 316 -14.14 6.53 21.53
N TRP A 317 -15.15 5.66 21.57
CA TRP A 317 -15.27 4.64 22.62
C TRP A 317 -14.20 3.54 22.47
N LEU A 318 -13.83 3.19 21.24
CA LEU A 318 -12.79 2.21 20.92
C LEU A 318 -11.35 2.75 21.06
N MET A 319 -11.14 4.06 21.02
CA MET A 319 -9.84 4.70 21.31
C MET A 319 -9.46 4.61 22.80
N ASP A 320 -10.42 4.71 23.71
CA ASP A 320 -10.15 4.59 25.15
C ASP A 320 -9.82 3.12 25.49
N ARG A 321 -8.51 2.85 25.69
CA ARG A 321 -7.99 1.54 26.11
C ARG A 321 -8.64 1.00 27.40
N GLY A 322 -9.25 1.87 28.22
CA GLY A 322 -10.03 1.48 29.40
C GLY A 322 -11.31 0.69 29.09
N ASN A 323 -11.79 0.71 27.84
CA ASN A 323 -12.97 -0.02 27.39
C ASN A 323 -12.65 -1.39 26.74
N TRP A 324 -11.36 -1.69 26.48
CA TRP A 324 -10.96 -2.90 25.74
C TRP A 324 -11.23 -4.21 26.54
N ASP A 325 -11.32 -4.10 27.87
CA ASP A 325 -11.66 -5.17 28.82
C ASP A 325 -13.18 -5.46 28.93
N GLU A 326 -14.06 -4.78 28.18
CA GLU A 326 -15.53 -4.88 28.35
C GLU A 326 -16.09 -6.27 27.96
N GLU A 327 -17.07 -6.77 28.71
CA GLU A 327 -17.46 -8.20 28.71
C GLU A 327 -18.15 -8.61 27.39
N GLY A 328 -17.35 -9.14 26.46
CA GLY A 328 -17.78 -9.66 25.16
C GLY A 328 -17.25 -8.90 23.95
N LEU A 329 -16.58 -7.75 24.13
CA LEU A 329 -16.06 -6.92 23.04
C LEU A 329 -15.12 -7.71 22.10
N VAL A 330 -14.14 -8.39 22.67
CA VAL A 330 -13.32 -9.41 21.99
C VAL A 330 -13.57 -10.76 22.66
N THR A 331 -13.81 -11.79 21.85
CA THR A 331 -14.02 -13.16 22.34
C THR A 331 -12.96 -14.10 21.75
N GLU A 332 -12.21 -14.81 22.59
CA GLU A 332 -11.47 -16.02 22.16
C GLU A 332 -12.52 -17.10 21.84
N ILE A 333 -12.94 -17.17 20.57
CA ILE A 333 -13.77 -18.26 20.07
C ILE A 333 -12.96 -19.54 20.13
N ALA A 334 -11.66 -19.47 19.77
CA ALA A 334 -10.79 -20.62 19.86
C ALA A 334 -9.29 -20.41 19.88
N VAL A 335 -8.60 -21.49 20.26
CA VAL A 335 -7.23 -21.81 19.87
C VAL A 335 -7.14 -23.31 19.57
N ILE A 336 -6.39 -23.71 18.54
CA ILE A 336 -6.05 -25.11 18.21
C ILE A 336 -4.56 -25.22 17.80
N ASP A 337 -3.87 -26.26 18.25
CA ASP A 337 -2.57 -26.68 17.68
C ASP A 337 -2.78 -27.33 16.29
N ILE A 338 -2.21 -26.76 15.24
CA ILE A 338 -2.30 -27.25 13.85
C ILE A 338 -0.93 -27.64 13.28
N ASP A 339 -0.93 -28.27 12.10
CA ASP A 339 0.29 -28.56 11.32
C ASP A 339 0.28 -27.90 9.94
N SER A 340 1.41 -28.00 9.23
CA SER A 340 1.58 -27.37 7.91
C SER A 340 0.66 -27.94 6.83
N ASP A 341 0.24 -29.21 6.94
CA ASP A 341 -0.70 -29.81 5.98
C ASP A 341 -2.09 -29.18 6.19
N THR A 342 -2.50 -29.00 7.45
CA THR A 342 -3.73 -28.29 7.85
C THR A 342 -3.71 -26.83 7.37
N LEU A 343 -2.60 -26.10 7.60
CA LEU A 343 -2.46 -24.71 7.14
C LEU A 343 -2.55 -24.59 5.61
N ASN A 344 -2.02 -25.55 4.86
CA ASN A 344 -2.10 -25.55 3.40
C ASN A 344 -3.53 -25.87 2.92
N GLU A 345 -4.27 -26.77 3.58
CA GLU A 345 -5.67 -27.05 3.27
C GLU A 345 -6.56 -25.81 3.48
N MET A 346 -6.34 -25.05 4.56
CA MET A 346 -7.07 -23.80 4.86
C MET A 346 -6.92 -22.68 3.80
N LYS A 347 -5.93 -22.76 2.92
CA LYS A 347 -5.62 -21.72 1.92
C LYS A 347 -6.27 -21.94 0.56
N LEU A 348 -6.84 -23.12 0.31
CA LEU A 348 -7.36 -23.50 -1.01
C LEU A 348 -8.65 -22.75 -1.36
N ALA A 349 -8.81 -22.40 -2.64
CA ALA A 349 -10.06 -21.89 -3.18
C ALA A 349 -11.19 -22.92 -2.98
N GLY A 350 -12.38 -22.46 -2.59
CA GLY A 350 -13.49 -23.34 -2.26
C GLY A 350 -13.40 -24.05 -0.90
N VAL A 351 -12.45 -23.70 -0.04
CA VAL A 351 -12.30 -24.30 1.30
C VAL A 351 -12.51 -23.28 2.42
N ASN A 352 -13.63 -23.41 3.14
CA ASN A 352 -13.87 -22.62 4.36
C ASN A 352 -12.89 -23.06 5.48
N PRO A 353 -12.01 -22.16 5.98
CA PRO A 353 -10.99 -22.53 6.97
C PRO A 353 -11.54 -22.88 8.36
N TYR A 354 -12.74 -22.40 8.74
CA TYR A 354 -13.39 -22.80 10.00
C TYR A 354 -13.82 -24.27 9.99
N VAL A 355 -14.16 -24.80 8.80
CA VAL A 355 -14.51 -26.21 8.61
C VAL A 355 -13.26 -27.10 8.73
N VAL A 356 -12.13 -26.66 8.15
CA VAL A 356 -10.84 -27.38 8.23
C VAL A 356 -10.33 -27.46 9.67
N LEU A 357 -10.37 -26.33 10.39
CA LEU A 357 -10.06 -26.30 11.82
C LEU A 357 -11.07 -27.07 12.67
N GLY A 358 -12.24 -27.40 12.11
CA GLY A 358 -13.34 -28.03 12.83
C GLY A 358 -13.84 -27.17 13.99
N LEU A 359 -13.85 -25.83 13.84
CA LEU A 359 -14.01 -24.89 14.96
C LEU A 359 -15.39 -24.68 15.54
N LEU A 360 -16.22 -25.64 15.21
CA LEU A 360 -16.97 -26.44 16.15
C LEU A 360 -16.09 -27.01 17.36
N ASN A 361 -15.39 -26.15 18.15
CA ASN A 361 -14.86 -26.23 19.58
C ASN A 361 -13.29 -26.25 19.94
N PRO A 362 -12.77 -25.70 21.12
CA PRO A 362 -11.41 -25.03 21.31
C PRO A 362 -10.55 -25.08 22.69
N GLU A 363 -9.32 -24.46 22.83
CA GLU A 363 -8.49 -23.92 24.05
C GLU A 363 -6.93 -23.67 23.74
N GLY A 364 -5.95 -22.75 24.13
CA GLY A 364 -5.59 -21.40 24.81
C GLY A 364 -3.99 -21.13 24.71
N ASN A 365 -3.12 -20.20 25.27
CA ASN A 365 -2.89 -18.76 25.76
C ASN A 365 -1.42 -18.63 26.46
N GLY A 366 -0.50 -17.63 26.78
CA GLY A 366 -0.05 -16.14 26.68
C GLY A 366 1.17 -15.81 27.69
N ASN A 367 2.02 -14.72 27.90
CA ASN A 367 2.55 -13.37 27.38
C ASN A 367 3.88 -12.89 28.22
N SER A 368 4.78 -11.81 28.23
CA SER A 368 5.12 -10.41 27.66
C SER A 368 6.62 -9.82 27.89
N SER A 369 6.99 -8.52 27.57
CA SER A 369 8.36 -7.82 27.35
C SER A 369 8.76 -6.41 28.07
N VAL A 370 9.48 -5.39 27.44
CA VAL A 370 9.72 -3.86 27.73
C VAL A 370 10.97 -3.33 28.60
N GLU A 371 11.71 -2.15 28.50
CA GLU A 371 12.10 -0.98 27.55
C GLU A 371 13.08 0.15 28.19
N ASP A 372 13.96 0.94 27.45
CA ASP A 372 14.61 2.32 27.73
C ASP A 372 15.51 2.96 26.55
N SER A 373 15.65 4.31 26.27
CA SER A 373 16.19 4.91 24.95
C SER A 373 17.09 6.24 24.84
N GLU A 374 18.05 6.35 23.86
CA GLU A 374 18.83 7.54 23.28
C GLU A 374 19.69 7.22 21.99
N LEU A 375 19.25 7.36 20.70
CA LEU A 375 20.02 6.76 19.54
C LEU A 375 20.23 7.46 18.16
N MET A 376 19.25 8.08 17.49
CA MET A 376 19.34 8.32 16.02
C MET A 376 20.57 9.09 15.49
N GLY A 377 21.03 10.13 16.19
CA GLY A 377 22.22 10.90 15.77
C GLY A 377 23.51 10.06 15.71
N GLN A 378 23.54 8.88 16.33
CA GLN A 378 24.65 7.94 16.22
C GLN A 378 24.66 7.21 14.86
N VAL A 379 23.48 6.94 14.29
CA VAL A 379 23.29 6.15 13.05
C VAL A 379 23.87 6.89 11.84
N PHE A 380 23.47 8.15 11.61
CA PHE A 380 24.00 8.96 10.52
C PHE A 380 25.52 9.16 10.65
N ALA A 381 26.03 9.42 11.85
CA ALA A 381 27.47 9.57 12.08
C ALA A 381 28.28 8.29 11.81
N ALA A 382 27.71 7.11 12.09
CA ALA A 382 28.33 5.82 11.80
C ALA A 382 28.35 5.49 10.29
N ALA A 383 27.33 5.94 9.55
CA ALA A 383 27.34 5.90 8.08
C ALA A 383 28.40 6.86 7.50
N GLU A 384 28.49 8.09 8.01
CA GLU A 384 29.47 9.10 7.59
C GLU A 384 30.94 8.69 7.87
N GLU A 385 31.25 8.02 8.99
CA GLU A 385 32.60 7.48 9.24
C GLU A 385 32.97 6.39 8.21
N SER A 386 31.97 5.71 7.64
CA SER A 386 32.15 4.55 6.75
C SER A 386 32.20 4.93 5.27
N LEU A 387 31.31 5.83 4.82
CA LEU A 387 31.13 6.24 3.42
C LEU A 387 31.77 7.61 3.11
N GLY A 388 31.87 8.50 4.10
CA GLY A 388 32.20 9.91 3.93
C GLY A 388 30.98 10.82 3.94
N ASP A 389 31.14 12.06 3.48
CA ASP A 389 30.08 13.06 3.41
C ASP A 389 28.92 12.54 2.52
N LEU A 390 27.73 12.30 3.09
CA LEU A 390 26.55 11.84 2.36
C LEU A 390 26.07 12.93 1.39
N SER A 391 26.02 12.62 0.08
CA SER A 391 25.55 13.54 -0.97
C SER A 391 24.19 13.12 -1.51
N SER A 392 23.32 14.08 -1.84
CA SER A 392 22.05 13.79 -2.52
C SER A 392 22.22 13.31 -3.98
N GLU A 393 23.38 13.56 -4.61
CA GLU A 393 23.70 12.97 -5.92
C GLU A 393 23.96 11.46 -5.82
N ASP A 394 24.65 10.94 -4.80
CA ASP A 394 25.15 9.55 -4.78
C ASP A 394 24.58 8.65 -3.66
N THR A 395 23.91 9.20 -2.65
CA THR A 395 23.39 8.45 -1.47
C THR A 395 21.97 7.96 -1.66
N PHE A 396 21.70 6.72 -1.24
CA PHE A 396 20.35 6.20 -1.02
C PHE A 396 20.26 5.53 0.36
N ILE A 397 19.15 5.74 1.05
CA ILE A 397 18.88 5.22 2.40
C ILE A 397 17.65 4.32 2.32
N MET A 398 17.81 3.06 2.70
CA MET A 398 16.69 2.12 2.88
C MET A 398 16.56 1.81 4.38
N THR A 399 15.35 1.83 4.93
CA THR A 399 15.10 1.62 6.36
C THR A 399 13.65 1.20 6.59
N ASP A 400 13.35 0.50 7.69
CA ASP A 400 11.98 0.22 8.12
C ASP A 400 11.45 1.16 9.22
N ILE A 401 12.11 2.29 9.46
CA ILE A 401 11.74 3.25 10.50
C ILE A 401 10.24 3.61 10.47
N GLY A 402 9.60 3.51 11.63
CA GLY A 402 8.16 3.67 11.79
C GLY A 402 7.36 2.36 11.71
N SER A 403 7.90 1.25 11.17
CA SER A 403 7.14 -0.02 11.09
C SER A 403 7.35 -0.97 12.28
N PRO A 404 8.57 -1.15 12.83
CA PRO A 404 8.78 -1.81 14.11
C PRO A 404 8.09 -1.09 15.28
N ALA A 405 7.73 -1.85 16.32
CA ALA A 405 7.19 -1.32 17.58
C ALA A 405 8.05 -0.15 18.09
N GLU A 406 7.44 0.93 18.56
CA GLU A 406 8.10 2.03 19.29
C GLU A 406 9.25 2.73 18.51
N SER A 407 9.39 2.44 17.21
CA SER A 407 10.36 3.07 16.30
C SER A 407 9.90 4.44 15.79
N ASP A 408 8.63 4.77 15.99
CA ASP A 408 8.01 6.06 15.73
C ASP A 408 8.64 7.19 16.54
N PHE A 409 9.08 6.90 17.77
CA PHE A 409 9.88 7.80 18.62
C PHE A 409 11.09 8.40 17.88
N PHE A 410 11.65 7.66 16.91
CA PHE A 410 12.82 8.08 16.14
C PHE A 410 12.50 8.87 14.86
N LEU A 411 11.25 8.91 14.39
CA LEU A 411 10.90 9.46 13.07
C LEU A 411 11.26 10.94 12.92
N ASN A 412 10.92 11.77 13.91
CA ASN A 412 11.20 13.21 13.87
C ASN A 412 12.70 13.51 13.89
N ASP A 413 13.48 12.79 14.72
CA ASP A 413 14.95 12.91 14.74
C ASP A 413 15.55 12.47 13.40
N PHE A 414 15.07 11.35 12.84
CA PHE A 414 15.54 10.81 11.56
C PHE A 414 15.28 11.77 10.39
N TYR A 415 14.05 12.27 10.24
CA TYR A 415 13.73 13.20 9.15
C TYR A 415 14.45 14.54 9.31
N SER A 416 14.64 15.03 10.54
CA SER A 416 15.44 16.24 10.82
C SER A 416 16.90 16.09 10.38
N GLU A 417 17.55 14.95 10.72
CA GLU A 417 18.91 14.64 10.25
C GLU A 417 18.97 14.35 8.74
N PHE A 418 17.91 13.81 8.14
CA PHE A 418 17.81 13.56 6.68
C PHE A 418 17.77 14.87 5.87
N TYR A 419 16.76 15.73 6.10
CA TYR A 419 16.62 16.99 5.36
C TYR A 419 17.73 17.99 5.70
N GLY A 420 18.31 17.90 6.92
CA GLY A 420 19.49 18.67 7.32
C GLY A 420 20.77 18.38 6.50
N ARG A 421 20.75 17.39 5.59
CA ARG A 421 21.84 17.02 4.67
C ARG A 421 21.57 17.35 3.19
N ASP A 422 20.56 18.18 2.90
CA ASP A 422 20.10 18.48 1.54
C ASP A 422 19.68 17.21 0.74
N LEU A 423 19.20 16.17 1.44
CA LEU A 423 18.63 14.94 0.87
C LEU A 423 17.14 15.13 0.50
N GLN A 424 16.71 14.44 -0.56
CA GLN A 424 15.36 14.56 -1.14
C GLN A 424 14.60 13.24 -0.99
N TYR A 425 13.32 13.28 -0.60
CA TYR A 425 12.55 12.08 -0.27
C TYR A 425 12.48 11.15 -1.49
N THR A 426 12.10 11.70 -2.64
CA THR A 426 11.86 10.93 -3.88
C THR A 426 13.10 10.26 -4.47
N GLN A 427 14.30 10.70 -4.05
CA GLN A 427 15.58 10.31 -4.66
C GLN A 427 16.55 9.64 -3.69
N ASN A 428 16.45 9.90 -2.38
CA ASN A 428 17.45 9.44 -1.41
C ASN A 428 16.89 8.56 -0.28
N LEU A 429 15.58 8.30 -0.22
CA LEU A 429 14.95 7.50 0.83
C LEU A 429 14.02 6.41 0.26
N LEU A 430 13.94 5.28 0.96
CA LEU A 430 12.84 4.34 0.88
C LEU A 430 12.54 3.80 2.29
N ALA A 431 11.39 4.19 2.85
CA ALA A 431 10.86 3.63 4.07
C ALA A 431 10.06 2.36 3.72
N VAL A 432 10.57 1.18 4.10
CA VAL A 432 9.97 -0.11 3.76
C VAL A 432 9.16 -0.69 4.92
N GLN A 433 7.96 -1.16 4.63
CA GLN A 433 7.09 -1.80 5.61
C GLN A 433 7.71 -3.12 6.11
N ASN A 434 7.75 -3.28 7.42
CA ASN A 434 8.23 -4.50 8.09
C ASN A 434 7.31 -4.85 9.27
N ALA A 435 7.42 -6.06 9.79
CA ALA A 435 6.60 -6.51 10.91
C ALA A 435 6.97 -5.79 12.21
N ARG A 436 5.99 -5.48 13.07
CA ARG A 436 6.18 -4.84 14.38
C ARG A 436 7.33 -5.43 15.23
N ASN A 437 7.58 -6.74 15.13
CA ASN A 437 8.60 -7.45 15.92
C ASN A 437 9.98 -7.54 15.27
N ALA A 438 10.21 -6.92 14.11
CA ALA A 438 11.52 -6.86 13.49
C ALA A 438 12.41 -5.81 14.18
N PRO A 439 13.73 -6.03 14.30
CA PRO A 439 14.63 -4.98 14.77
C PRO A 439 14.77 -3.90 13.70
N LEU A 440 14.68 -2.63 14.11
CA LEU A 440 14.87 -1.45 13.27
C LEU A 440 16.28 -1.40 12.66
N TRP A 441 16.36 -1.04 11.38
CA TRP A 441 17.62 -1.00 10.64
C TRP A 441 17.68 0.09 9.58
N PHE A 442 18.91 0.39 9.15
CA PHE A 442 19.24 1.39 8.13
C PHE A 442 20.31 0.83 7.19
N ALA A 443 20.15 1.04 5.89
CA ALA A 443 21.12 0.71 4.86
C ALA A 443 21.43 1.97 4.04
N PHE A 444 22.59 2.57 4.31
CA PHE A 444 23.11 3.71 3.56
C PHE A 444 23.97 3.20 2.41
N PHE A 445 23.66 3.56 1.17
CA PHE A 445 24.37 3.12 -0.03
C PHE A 445 24.93 4.32 -0.80
N ASP A 446 26.22 4.28 -1.14
CA ASP A 446 26.87 5.23 -2.06
C ASP A 446 27.08 4.57 -3.43
N LYS A 447 26.40 5.08 -4.47
CA LYS A 447 26.53 4.54 -5.83
C LYS A 447 27.89 4.83 -6.49
N SER A 448 28.67 5.78 -5.96
CA SER A 448 29.96 6.17 -6.55
C SER A 448 31.09 5.17 -6.24
N SER A 449 31.07 4.54 -5.06
CA SER A 449 31.92 3.40 -4.69
C SER A 449 31.23 2.05 -4.89
N GLY A 450 29.90 2.01 -4.75
CA GLY A 450 29.12 0.79 -4.62
C GLY A 450 29.14 0.18 -3.21
N ASP A 451 29.68 0.89 -2.21
CA ASP A 451 29.69 0.46 -0.80
C ASP A 451 28.37 0.80 -0.11
N CYS A 452 27.85 -0.14 0.66
CA CYS A 452 26.68 0.01 1.53
C CYS A 452 27.09 -0.20 2.98
N THR A 453 26.74 0.74 3.86
CA THR A 453 26.85 0.60 5.31
C THR A 453 25.48 0.25 5.89
N TYR A 454 25.39 -0.95 6.42
CA TYR A 454 24.22 -1.49 7.09
C TYR A 454 24.38 -1.36 8.60
N ILE A 455 23.31 -0.93 9.26
CA ILE A 455 23.23 -0.63 10.69
C ILE A 455 21.93 -1.25 11.22
N GLU A 456 22.01 -2.12 12.22
CA GLU A 456 20.84 -2.46 13.07
C GLU A 456 20.99 -1.72 14.39
N VAL A 457 19.85 -1.29 14.93
CA VAL A 457 19.77 -0.62 16.22
C VAL A 457 18.99 -1.49 17.19
N SER A 458 19.52 -1.62 18.41
CA SER A 458 18.73 -2.07 19.54
C SER A 458 18.20 -0.83 20.26
N TYR A 459 16.92 -0.90 20.52
CA TYR A 459 16.15 -0.12 21.47
C TYR A 459 15.31 -1.13 22.27
N GLU A 460 14.40 -0.68 23.14
CA GLU A 460 14.19 -1.34 24.44
C GLU A 460 15.49 -1.35 25.28
N ASP A 461 15.51 -1.98 26.47
CA ASP A 461 16.58 -2.12 27.50
C ASP A 461 17.80 -1.14 27.51
N GLU A 462 18.61 -1.07 26.44
CA GLU A 462 19.67 -0.06 26.24
C GLU A 462 19.78 0.31 24.74
N ASN A 463 19.57 1.60 24.40
CA ASN A 463 19.75 2.09 23.03
C ASN A 463 21.21 2.08 22.55
N GLU A 464 21.55 1.20 21.61
CA GLU A 464 22.84 1.20 20.92
C GLU A 464 22.76 0.72 19.45
N ILE A 465 23.78 1.06 18.67
CA ILE A 465 24.05 0.38 17.39
C ILE A 465 24.51 -1.04 17.72
N SER A 466 23.59 -1.98 17.68
CA SER A 466 23.81 -3.38 18.06
C SER A 466 24.53 -4.17 16.96
N TYR A 467 24.38 -3.76 15.70
CA TYR A 467 25.15 -4.29 14.58
C TYR A 467 25.51 -3.20 13.56
N GLN A 468 26.72 -3.27 13.01
CA GLN A 468 27.17 -2.43 11.89
C GLN A 468 28.13 -3.21 10.99
N VAL A 469 27.96 -3.07 9.67
CA VAL A 469 28.90 -3.60 8.68
C VAL A 469 28.86 -2.77 7.39
N THR A 470 30.01 -2.62 6.72
CA THR A 470 30.11 -1.98 5.40
C THR A 470 30.59 -3.00 4.36
N GLU A 471 29.88 -3.10 3.24
CA GLU A 471 30.12 -4.07 2.18
C GLU A 471 29.91 -3.48 0.78
N ASN A 472 30.74 -3.87 -0.18
CA ASN A 472 30.58 -3.48 -1.58
C ASN A 472 29.47 -4.33 -2.23
N ILE A 473 28.35 -3.69 -2.58
CA ILE A 473 27.16 -4.34 -3.15
C ILE A 473 26.95 -4.07 -4.64
N ASP A 474 27.84 -3.34 -5.31
CA ASP A 474 27.83 -3.11 -6.77
C ASP A 474 27.66 -4.43 -7.54
N PHE A 475 26.50 -4.59 -8.15
CA PHE A 475 26.13 -5.79 -8.89
C PHE A 475 27.11 -6.12 -10.02
N ASP A 476 27.70 -5.11 -10.67
CA ASP A 476 28.64 -5.30 -11.79
C ASP A 476 30.04 -5.75 -11.31
N THR A 477 30.35 -5.56 -10.02
CA THR A 477 31.53 -6.12 -9.32
C THR A 477 31.25 -7.47 -8.69
N LEU A 478 30.05 -7.68 -8.13
CA LEU A 478 29.62 -8.94 -7.54
C LEU A 478 29.38 -10.03 -8.60
N SER A 479 28.65 -9.72 -9.68
CA SER A 479 28.32 -10.67 -10.77
C SER A 479 29.50 -10.98 -11.70
N LYS A 480 30.49 -10.06 -11.76
CA LYS A 480 31.64 -9.99 -12.69
C LYS A 480 32.30 -11.32 -13.06
N ASN A 481 32.41 -12.24 -12.09
CA ASN A 481 33.01 -13.56 -12.27
C ASN A 481 32.64 -14.50 -11.12
N LYS A 482 32.72 -15.81 -11.36
CA LYS A 482 32.34 -16.86 -10.38
C LYS A 482 33.00 -16.70 -9.00
N LYS A 483 34.23 -16.19 -8.88
CA LYS A 483 34.88 -15.98 -7.57
C LYS A 483 34.28 -14.80 -6.79
N SER A 484 33.80 -13.75 -7.46
CA SER A 484 33.03 -12.68 -6.79
C SER A 484 31.65 -13.22 -6.37
N VAL A 485 30.97 -13.89 -7.29
CA VAL A 485 29.64 -14.50 -7.07
C VAL A 485 29.65 -15.50 -5.92
N ASP A 486 30.66 -16.36 -5.83
CA ASP A 486 30.82 -17.33 -4.73
C ASP A 486 31.06 -16.62 -3.38
N ALA A 487 31.88 -15.56 -3.37
CA ALA A 487 32.19 -14.81 -2.15
C ALA A 487 30.99 -13.99 -1.64
N TRP A 488 30.14 -13.45 -2.52
CA TRP A 488 28.88 -12.82 -2.10
C TRP A 488 27.84 -13.86 -1.66
N SER A 489 27.73 -14.97 -2.37
CA SER A 489 26.81 -16.06 -1.99
C SER A 489 27.16 -16.67 -0.62
N GLU A 490 28.43 -16.64 -0.21
CA GLU A 490 28.86 -16.99 1.15
C GLU A 490 28.32 -15.99 2.20
N LYS A 491 28.26 -14.69 1.88
CA LYS A 491 27.71 -13.64 2.76
C LYS A 491 26.19 -13.67 2.88
N VAL A 492 25.48 -13.88 1.77
CA VAL A 492 24.04 -14.16 1.77
C VAL A 492 23.74 -15.43 2.58
N SER A 493 24.59 -16.47 2.47
CA SER A 493 24.44 -17.69 3.27
C SER A 493 24.79 -17.50 4.76
N SER A 494 25.45 -16.40 5.12
CA SER A 494 25.86 -16.09 6.50
C SER A 494 25.09 -14.92 7.11
N LYS A 495 24.01 -14.44 6.48
CA LYS A 495 23.17 -13.33 6.96
C LYS A 495 24.01 -12.06 7.31
N VAL A 496 24.76 -11.52 6.34
CA VAL A 496 25.61 -10.32 6.57
C VAL A 496 24.80 -9.03 6.82
N PHE A 497 23.56 -8.94 6.36
CA PHE A 497 22.60 -7.86 6.68
C PHE A 497 21.36 -8.46 7.39
N ASP A 498 21.62 -9.38 8.32
CA ASP A 498 20.65 -10.32 8.93
C ASP A 498 19.59 -10.92 7.98
N GLY A 499 19.95 -11.29 6.74
CA GLY A 499 19.01 -11.89 5.77
C GLY A 499 18.32 -10.89 4.84
N ARG A 500 18.53 -9.59 5.05
CA ARG A 500 18.05 -8.51 4.17
C ARG A 500 18.94 -8.32 2.93
N GLU A 501 19.91 -9.21 2.69
CA GLU A 501 20.88 -9.07 1.59
C GLU A 501 20.24 -9.09 0.20
N PHE A 502 19.09 -9.74 0.04
CA PHE A 502 18.37 -9.70 -1.23
C PHE A 502 17.67 -8.36 -1.43
N ALA A 503 16.96 -7.85 -0.41
CA ALA A 503 16.27 -6.57 -0.45
C ALA A 503 17.23 -5.40 -0.73
N ILE A 504 18.25 -5.25 0.11
CA ILE A 504 19.24 -4.16 0.02
C ILE A 504 20.02 -4.25 -1.31
N LEU A 505 20.42 -5.45 -1.75
CA LEU A 505 21.12 -5.59 -3.03
C LEU A 505 20.24 -5.20 -4.21
N THR A 506 18.98 -5.68 -4.28
CA THR A 506 18.15 -5.45 -5.47
C THR A 506 17.62 -4.02 -5.55
N ILE A 507 17.19 -3.43 -4.43
CA ILE A 507 16.65 -2.07 -4.42
C ILE A 507 17.78 -1.05 -4.68
N CYS A 508 18.88 -1.09 -3.91
CA CYS A 508 19.95 -0.11 -4.06
C CYS A 508 20.61 -0.14 -5.44
N ASN A 509 20.78 -1.34 -6.05
CA ASN A 509 21.35 -1.42 -7.40
C ASN A 509 20.34 -1.03 -8.51
N ALA A 510 19.03 -1.24 -8.31
CA ALA A 510 18.01 -0.79 -9.27
C ALA A 510 17.91 0.74 -9.26
N TRP A 511 17.87 1.34 -8.07
CA TRP A 511 17.99 2.79 -7.90
C TRP A 511 19.28 3.33 -8.55
N ALA A 512 20.40 2.63 -8.40
CA ALA A 512 21.71 3.04 -8.95
C ALA A 512 21.76 3.14 -10.49
N THR A 513 20.80 2.58 -11.25
CA THR A 513 20.77 2.79 -12.71
C THR A 513 20.29 4.20 -13.07
N GLY A 514 19.41 4.78 -12.24
CA GLY A 514 18.67 6.01 -12.53
C GLY A 514 17.39 5.78 -13.34
N ASP A 515 17.02 4.53 -13.63
CA ASP A 515 15.86 4.14 -14.44
C ASP A 515 14.77 3.40 -13.62
N LEU A 516 14.87 3.40 -12.28
CA LEU A 516 13.84 2.83 -11.40
C LEU A 516 12.64 3.78 -11.31
N ASP A 517 11.52 3.34 -11.90
CA ASP A 517 10.22 4.01 -11.86
C ASP A 517 9.76 4.24 -10.40
N TYR A 518 9.23 5.43 -10.11
CA TYR A 518 8.81 5.81 -8.77
C TYR A 518 7.51 5.12 -8.33
N GLU A 519 6.56 4.88 -9.24
CA GLU A 519 5.34 4.12 -8.88
C GLU A 519 5.69 2.65 -8.56
N LEU A 520 6.74 2.11 -9.20
CA LEU A 520 7.32 0.83 -8.84
C LEU A 520 8.07 0.91 -7.50
N MET A 521 8.79 2.00 -7.23
CA MET A 521 9.47 2.23 -5.95
C MET A 521 8.49 2.25 -4.77
N GLN A 522 7.32 2.89 -4.90
CA GLN A 522 6.26 2.88 -3.88
C GLN A 522 5.71 1.47 -3.64
N CYS A 523 5.60 0.63 -4.69
CA CYS A 523 5.25 -0.79 -4.51
C CYS A 523 6.33 -1.57 -3.70
N LEU A 524 7.55 -1.05 -3.60
CA LEU A 524 8.64 -1.62 -2.81
C LEU A 524 8.68 -1.08 -1.38
N GLU A 525 8.07 0.07 -1.08
CA GLU A 525 7.76 0.49 0.29
C GLU A 525 6.92 -0.62 0.95
N LEU A 526 5.80 -1.01 0.36
CA LEU A 526 4.96 -2.10 0.87
C LEU A 526 5.66 -3.49 0.78
N HIS A 527 6.28 -3.86 -0.35
CA HIS A 527 6.80 -5.23 -0.50
C HIS A 527 8.20 -5.49 0.12
N ASN A 528 8.91 -4.45 0.57
CA ASN A 528 10.23 -4.49 1.23
C ASN A 528 11.39 -5.05 0.37
N HIS A 529 11.14 -5.67 -0.79
CA HIS A 529 12.22 -6.18 -1.65
C HIS A 529 11.86 -6.21 -3.15
N PHE A 530 12.79 -5.79 -4.01
CA PHE A 530 12.59 -5.86 -5.45
C PHE A 530 12.81 -7.27 -5.96
N CYS A 531 11.78 -7.88 -6.57
CA CYS A 531 11.83 -9.26 -7.06
C CYS A 531 10.91 -9.52 -8.25
N PRO A 532 11.09 -10.65 -8.97
CA PRO A 532 10.35 -10.94 -10.21
C PRO A 532 8.84 -11.08 -10.08
N GLY A 533 8.35 -11.26 -8.85
CA GLY A 533 6.91 -11.26 -8.57
C GLY A 533 6.34 -9.83 -8.55
N VAL A 534 7.02 -8.89 -7.88
CA VAL A 534 6.61 -7.46 -7.88
C VAL A 534 6.72 -6.88 -9.28
N SER A 535 7.85 -7.07 -9.96
CA SER A 535 8.02 -6.58 -11.35
C SER A 535 7.02 -7.24 -12.31
N SER A 536 6.61 -8.50 -12.09
CA SER A 536 5.49 -9.08 -12.86
C SER A 536 4.13 -8.43 -12.55
N GLY A 537 3.87 -8.04 -11.29
CA GLY A 537 2.69 -7.28 -10.90
C GLY A 537 2.65 -5.90 -11.56
N TYR A 538 3.79 -5.23 -11.65
CA TYR A 538 3.94 -3.93 -12.33
C TYR A 538 3.62 -4.04 -13.83
N VAL A 539 4.13 -5.07 -14.51
CA VAL A 539 3.79 -5.38 -15.91
C VAL A 539 2.30 -5.71 -16.09
N LEU A 540 1.72 -6.52 -15.20
CA LEU A 540 0.29 -6.85 -15.22
C LEU A 540 -0.59 -5.61 -15.01
N ALA A 541 -0.19 -4.71 -14.11
CA ALA A 541 -0.95 -3.51 -13.81
C ALA A 541 -0.93 -2.52 -14.98
N ASN A 542 0.24 -2.24 -15.54
CA ASN A 542 0.37 -1.41 -16.75
C ASN A 542 -0.41 -2.01 -17.93
N TRP A 543 -0.36 -3.33 -18.15
CA TRP A 543 -1.15 -3.97 -19.20
C TRP A 543 -2.66 -3.80 -18.98
N MET A 544 -3.14 -3.95 -17.74
CA MET A 544 -4.55 -3.72 -17.40
C MET A 544 -4.97 -2.27 -17.64
N GLU A 545 -4.14 -1.30 -17.27
CA GLU A 545 -4.41 0.13 -17.48
C GLU A 545 -4.37 0.53 -18.97
N GLU A 546 -3.53 -0.11 -19.79
CA GLU A 546 -3.51 0.10 -21.25
C GLU A 546 -4.75 -0.46 -21.96
N ASN A 547 -5.28 -1.60 -21.50
CA ASN A 547 -6.33 -2.35 -22.21
C ASN A 547 -7.74 -2.16 -21.62
N TYR A 548 -7.84 -1.81 -20.34
CA TYR A 548 -9.06 -1.59 -19.57
C TYR A 548 -8.95 -0.32 -18.70
N PRO A 549 -8.78 0.88 -19.29
CA PRO A 549 -8.29 2.07 -18.57
C PRO A 549 -9.02 2.43 -17.28
N LEU A 550 -8.23 2.73 -16.25
CA LEU A 550 -8.69 3.18 -14.93
C LEU A 550 -9.06 4.67 -14.97
N GLU A 551 -10.14 5.02 -15.67
CA GLU A 551 -10.71 6.38 -15.70
C GLU A 551 -11.50 6.70 -14.41
N ASP A 552 -11.91 7.96 -14.20
CA ASP A 552 -12.85 8.33 -13.11
C ASP A 552 -14.11 7.45 -13.17
N GLY A 553 -14.58 7.00 -12.00
CA GLY A 553 -15.70 6.06 -11.89
C GLY A 553 -15.40 4.63 -12.34
N VAL A 554 -14.18 4.30 -12.77
CA VAL A 554 -13.70 2.92 -12.98
C VAL A 554 -12.93 2.45 -11.75
N SER A 555 -13.02 1.16 -11.46
CA SER A 555 -12.37 0.48 -10.33
C SER A 555 -12.08 -0.97 -10.70
N TYR A 556 -11.09 -1.58 -10.06
CA TYR A 556 -10.77 -3.00 -10.21
C TYR A 556 -11.09 -3.78 -8.92
N THR A 557 -11.32 -5.09 -9.03
CA THR A 557 -11.33 -6.03 -7.90
C THR A 557 -10.56 -7.28 -8.32
N VAL A 558 -9.56 -7.66 -7.54
CA VAL A 558 -8.63 -8.74 -7.87
C VAL A 558 -9.03 -10.03 -7.15
N PHE A 559 -9.05 -11.15 -7.86
CA PHE A 559 -9.07 -12.48 -7.28
C PHE A 559 -7.71 -13.12 -7.56
N SER A 560 -6.88 -13.14 -6.52
CA SER A 560 -5.54 -13.71 -6.56
C SER A 560 -5.60 -15.19 -6.23
N SER A 561 -5.66 -15.99 -7.29
CA SER A 561 -5.33 -17.40 -7.29
C SER A 561 -4.71 -17.75 -8.64
N PRO A 562 -3.44 -18.21 -8.70
CA PRO A 562 -2.50 -18.36 -7.59
C PRO A 562 -2.04 -17.02 -6.96
N GLN A 563 -1.61 -17.10 -5.69
CA GLN A 563 -1.06 -15.99 -4.91
C GLN A 563 0.44 -15.80 -5.19
N TRP A 564 0.90 -14.55 -5.41
CA TRP A 564 2.34 -14.21 -5.34
C TRP A 564 2.57 -12.69 -5.17
N CYS A 565 3.83 -12.26 -5.04
CA CYS A 565 4.26 -10.86 -4.86
C CYS A 565 3.71 -9.80 -5.84
N LYS A 566 2.99 -10.20 -6.90
CA LYS A 566 2.23 -9.27 -7.76
C LYS A 566 1.15 -8.51 -6.96
N ASP A 567 0.61 -9.16 -5.92
CA ASP A 567 -0.61 -8.70 -5.27
C ASP A 567 -0.41 -7.39 -4.49
N ASP A 568 0.78 -7.16 -3.95
CA ASP A 568 1.12 -5.92 -3.24
C ASP A 568 1.26 -4.71 -4.19
N VAL A 569 1.51 -4.94 -5.49
CA VAL A 569 1.41 -3.89 -6.51
C VAL A 569 -0.04 -3.43 -6.64
N PHE A 570 -1.01 -4.34 -6.55
CA PHE A 570 -2.43 -4.01 -6.69
C PHE A 570 -2.97 -3.30 -5.45
N LEU A 571 -2.44 -3.61 -4.25
CA LEU A 571 -2.69 -2.83 -3.04
C LEU A 571 -2.26 -1.37 -3.26
N GLN A 572 -0.97 -1.14 -3.52
CA GLN A 572 -0.40 0.22 -3.64
C GLN A 572 -1.00 1.01 -4.81
N ARG A 573 -1.12 0.38 -6.00
CA ARG A 573 -1.42 1.08 -7.25
C ARG A 573 -2.91 1.27 -7.52
N TRP A 574 -3.78 0.42 -6.95
CA TRP A 574 -5.22 0.42 -7.23
C TRP A 574 -6.11 0.55 -6.00
N ASP A 575 -5.54 0.77 -4.81
CA ASP A 575 -6.24 0.76 -3.52
C ASP A 575 -7.00 -0.57 -3.26
N ALA A 576 -6.53 -1.66 -3.87
CA ALA A 576 -7.20 -2.95 -3.89
C ALA A 576 -6.90 -3.77 -2.62
N THR A 577 -7.13 -3.19 -1.44
CA THR A 577 -6.79 -3.80 -0.15
C THR A 577 -7.76 -4.91 0.29
N PRO A 578 -7.36 -5.79 1.23
CA PRO A 578 -8.28 -6.72 1.89
C PRO A 578 -9.43 -6.03 2.63
N GLY A 579 -9.14 -4.92 3.34
CA GLY A 579 -10.09 -4.19 4.17
C GLY A 579 -11.11 -3.37 3.38
N THR A 580 -10.77 -2.88 2.18
CA THR A 580 -11.74 -2.32 1.22
C THR A 580 -12.52 -3.40 0.47
N GLY A 581 -12.08 -4.67 0.56
CA GLY A 581 -12.62 -5.78 -0.22
C GLY A 581 -12.24 -5.73 -1.70
N GLY A 582 -11.15 -5.02 -2.03
CA GLY A 582 -10.57 -4.87 -3.36
C GLY A 582 -9.77 -6.08 -3.84
N ILE A 583 -9.24 -6.90 -2.94
CA ILE A 583 -8.57 -8.18 -3.26
C ILE A 583 -9.15 -9.37 -2.47
N TRP A 584 -9.18 -10.53 -3.12
CA TRP A 584 -9.64 -11.82 -2.62
C TRP A 584 -8.55 -12.85 -2.89
N VAL A 585 -8.19 -13.69 -1.92
CA VAL A 585 -6.90 -14.41 -1.91
C VAL A 585 -7.08 -15.87 -1.48
N ALA A 586 -6.76 -16.80 -2.38
CA ALA A 586 -6.84 -18.24 -2.19
C ALA A 586 -5.89 -18.97 -3.16
N GLU A 587 -5.49 -20.20 -2.86
CA GLU A 587 -4.67 -21.04 -3.74
C GLU A 587 -5.50 -21.94 -4.66
N LEU A 588 -4.98 -22.20 -5.86
CA LEU A 588 -5.45 -23.29 -6.75
C LEU A 588 -4.50 -24.47 -6.67
N THR A 589 -4.95 -25.68 -7.00
CA THR A 589 -4.03 -26.82 -7.15
C THR A 589 -3.26 -26.75 -8.46
N ASP A 590 -2.11 -27.42 -8.54
CA ASP A 590 -1.35 -27.59 -9.80
C ASP A 590 -2.24 -28.14 -10.94
N GLU A 591 -3.19 -29.02 -10.63
CA GLU A 591 -4.09 -29.63 -11.63
C GLU A 591 -5.14 -28.61 -12.13
N ASP A 592 -5.60 -27.67 -11.29
CA ASP A 592 -6.52 -26.60 -11.70
C ASP A 592 -5.83 -25.52 -12.54
N ILE A 593 -4.60 -25.15 -12.16
CA ILE A 593 -3.77 -24.20 -12.90
C ILE A 593 -3.43 -24.78 -14.29
N GLU A 594 -3.05 -26.06 -14.39
CA GLU A 594 -2.86 -26.74 -15.68
C GLU A 594 -4.16 -26.87 -16.51
N ALA A 595 -5.34 -26.89 -15.86
CA ALA A 595 -6.64 -26.98 -16.53
C ALA A 595 -7.11 -25.64 -17.14
N ILE A 596 -6.83 -24.50 -16.46
CA ILE A 596 -7.17 -23.15 -16.92
C ILE A 596 -6.15 -22.67 -17.96
N ASP A 597 -4.93 -22.36 -17.51
CA ASP A 597 -3.73 -22.09 -18.32
C ASP A 597 -2.50 -22.09 -17.39
N SER A 598 -1.43 -22.77 -17.79
CA SER A 598 -0.19 -22.89 -17.00
C SER A 598 0.55 -21.56 -16.72
N SER A 599 0.10 -20.45 -17.27
CA SER A 599 0.61 -19.10 -17.01
C SER A 599 -0.29 -18.23 -16.12
N LEU A 600 -1.44 -18.74 -15.64
CA LEU A 600 -2.46 -18.01 -14.89
C LEU A 600 -1.91 -17.09 -13.79
N ALA A 601 -2.37 -15.84 -13.76
CA ALA A 601 -1.96 -14.78 -12.84
C ALA A 601 -3.11 -14.18 -12.01
N GLY A 602 -4.37 -14.57 -12.26
CA GLY A 602 -5.55 -14.13 -11.51
C GLY A 602 -6.73 -13.71 -12.38
N ILE A 603 -7.82 -13.32 -11.72
CA ILE A 603 -8.98 -12.66 -12.33
C ILE A 603 -9.01 -11.19 -11.88
N PHE A 604 -9.18 -10.30 -12.83
CA PHE A 604 -9.26 -8.85 -12.65
C PHE A 604 -10.65 -8.39 -13.05
N VAL A 605 -11.51 -8.11 -12.07
CA VAL A 605 -12.87 -7.64 -12.32
C VAL A 605 -12.87 -6.13 -12.51
N VAL A 606 -13.11 -5.69 -13.75
CA VAL A 606 -13.29 -4.28 -14.10
C VAL A 606 -14.73 -3.87 -13.78
N LYS A 607 -14.87 -2.86 -12.92
CA LYS A 607 -16.15 -2.24 -12.53
C LYS A 607 -16.17 -0.79 -13.02
N ASP A 608 -16.92 -0.57 -14.09
CA ASP A 608 -17.17 0.75 -14.66
C ASP A 608 -18.57 1.24 -14.20
N ASN A 609 -18.58 2.25 -13.32
CA ASN A 609 -19.81 2.83 -12.80
C ASN A 609 -20.50 3.80 -13.81
N ASN A 610 -19.77 4.28 -14.82
CA ASN A 610 -20.28 5.17 -15.87
C ASN A 610 -21.08 4.40 -16.93
N ALA A 611 -20.57 3.24 -17.36
CA ALA A 611 -21.30 2.30 -18.20
C ALA A 611 -22.29 1.42 -17.41
N GLY A 612 -22.05 1.21 -16.12
CA GLY A 612 -22.81 0.31 -15.27
C GLY A 612 -22.53 -1.17 -15.58
N THR A 613 -21.25 -1.52 -15.77
CA THR A 613 -20.82 -2.86 -16.21
C THR A 613 -19.77 -3.48 -15.29
N LEU A 614 -19.88 -4.80 -15.08
CA LEU A 614 -18.89 -5.64 -14.42
C LEU A 614 -18.32 -6.65 -15.43
N LYS A 615 -17.01 -6.85 -15.42
CA LYS A 615 -16.32 -7.74 -16.35
C LYS A 615 -15.12 -8.42 -15.70
N ALA A 616 -15.14 -9.74 -15.63
CA ALA A 616 -13.97 -10.54 -15.26
C ALA A 616 -13.01 -10.65 -16.46
N VAL A 617 -11.78 -10.17 -16.30
CA VAL A 617 -10.65 -10.33 -17.23
C VAL A 617 -9.68 -11.32 -16.60
N VAL A 618 -9.42 -12.45 -17.25
CA VAL A 618 -8.54 -13.50 -16.73
C VAL A 618 -7.20 -13.42 -17.45
N LEU A 619 -6.11 -13.23 -16.70
CA LEU A 619 -4.77 -13.00 -17.26
C LEU A 619 -3.80 -14.13 -16.96
N GLY A 620 -2.87 -14.35 -17.88
CA GLY A 620 -1.66 -15.16 -17.69
C GLY A 620 -0.40 -14.33 -17.84
N TYR A 621 0.65 -14.66 -17.09
CA TYR A 621 1.97 -14.03 -17.11
C TYR A 621 3.08 -15.05 -17.47
N ASN A 622 3.77 -14.80 -18.58
CA ASN A 622 4.77 -15.71 -19.13
C ASN A 622 6.19 -15.40 -18.59
N SER A 623 6.47 -15.89 -17.38
CA SER A 623 7.77 -15.68 -16.72
C SER A 623 8.96 -16.38 -17.42
N ASP A 624 8.69 -17.32 -18.34
CA ASP A 624 9.70 -18.02 -19.15
C ASP A 624 10.36 -17.10 -20.19
N ILE A 625 9.59 -16.18 -20.79
CA ILE A 625 10.11 -15.17 -21.73
C ILE A 625 11.15 -14.30 -21.04
N ALA A 626 10.84 -13.79 -19.84
CA ALA A 626 11.77 -13.02 -19.03
C ALA A 626 12.98 -13.85 -18.60
N SER A 627 12.77 -15.11 -18.18
CA SER A 627 13.85 -16.03 -17.81
C SER A 627 14.83 -16.28 -18.97
N ALA A 628 14.33 -16.39 -20.20
CA ALA A 628 15.13 -16.66 -21.39
C ALA A 628 15.88 -15.44 -21.94
N GLN A 629 15.44 -14.21 -21.63
CA GLN A 629 15.96 -12.98 -22.23
C GLN A 629 16.79 -12.10 -21.28
N CYS A 630 16.59 -12.20 -19.96
CA CYS A 630 17.33 -11.44 -18.94
C CYS A 630 18.86 -11.66 -18.89
N GLY A 631 19.41 -12.62 -19.64
CA GLY A 631 20.85 -12.88 -19.72
C GLY A 631 21.44 -13.65 -18.53
N ALA A 632 20.62 -14.05 -17.56
CA ALA A 632 21.00 -15.00 -16.51
C ALA A 632 21.41 -16.37 -17.09
N LYS A 633 22.20 -17.13 -16.34
CA LYS A 633 22.73 -18.45 -16.74
C LYS A 633 22.28 -19.52 -15.75
N ASP A 634 22.10 -20.75 -16.22
CA ASP A 634 21.78 -21.95 -15.42
C ASP A 634 22.74 -22.21 -14.23
N THR A 635 23.91 -21.56 -14.21
CA THR A 635 24.95 -21.69 -13.18
C THR A 635 25.08 -20.50 -12.24
N ASP A 636 24.32 -19.42 -12.48
CA ASP A 636 24.28 -18.25 -11.61
C ASP A 636 23.36 -18.54 -10.40
N PRO A 637 23.65 -17.99 -9.20
CA PRO A 637 22.80 -18.18 -8.03
C PRO A 637 21.49 -17.40 -8.15
N SER A 638 20.46 -17.79 -7.39
CA SER A 638 19.12 -17.22 -7.49
C SER A 638 19.08 -15.69 -7.36
N TRP A 639 19.92 -15.06 -6.53
CA TRP A 639 19.96 -13.60 -6.41
C TRP A 639 20.41 -12.90 -7.71
N VAL A 640 21.39 -13.46 -8.44
CA VAL A 640 21.79 -12.97 -9.77
C VAL A 640 20.66 -13.16 -10.77
N SER A 641 20.04 -14.34 -10.79
CA SER A 641 19.02 -14.68 -11.79
C SER A 641 17.67 -13.99 -11.55
N LYS A 642 17.36 -13.61 -10.30
CA LYS A 642 16.25 -12.70 -9.99
C LYS A 642 16.59 -11.28 -10.46
N TYR A 643 17.66 -10.67 -9.94
CA TYR A 643 17.97 -9.28 -10.22
C TYR A 643 18.19 -8.96 -11.71
N LEU A 644 18.82 -9.87 -12.48
CA LEU A 644 18.91 -9.72 -13.94
C LEU A 644 17.55 -9.74 -14.63
N LYS A 645 16.58 -10.52 -14.12
CA LYS A 645 15.21 -10.54 -14.62
C LYS A 645 14.48 -9.25 -14.26
N ASP A 646 14.67 -8.75 -13.05
CA ASP A 646 14.09 -7.48 -12.61
C ASP A 646 14.59 -6.29 -13.45
N LEU A 647 15.91 -6.17 -13.65
CA LEU A 647 16.49 -5.19 -14.59
C LEU A 647 15.96 -5.32 -16.02
N TRP A 648 15.65 -6.54 -16.48
CA TRP A 648 15.05 -6.75 -17.81
C TRP A 648 13.56 -6.37 -17.86
N LEU A 649 12.86 -6.45 -16.72
CA LEU A 649 11.45 -6.09 -16.58
C LEU A 649 11.23 -4.59 -16.29
N MET A 650 12.24 -3.83 -15.85
CA MET A 650 12.18 -2.37 -15.73
C MET A 650 11.98 -1.65 -17.07
N GLU A 651 12.36 -2.28 -18.18
CA GLU A 651 12.34 -1.71 -19.53
C GLU A 651 11.03 -2.04 -20.28
N PRO A 652 10.11 -1.08 -20.53
CA PRO A 652 8.79 -1.40 -21.11
C PRO A 652 8.83 -1.98 -22.53
N ASP A 653 9.87 -1.66 -23.31
CA ASP A 653 10.13 -2.24 -24.64
C ASP A 653 10.29 -3.79 -24.60
N ASN A 654 10.52 -4.38 -23.43
CA ASN A 654 10.63 -5.84 -23.22
C ASN A 654 9.30 -6.53 -22.91
N TRP A 655 8.19 -5.82 -22.69
CA TRP A 655 6.95 -6.41 -22.18
C TRP A 655 6.10 -7.16 -23.22
N ASP A 656 6.44 -7.09 -24.52
CA ASP A 656 5.69 -7.76 -25.61
C ASP A 656 5.57 -9.28 -25.39
N GLY A 657 4.33 -9.75 -25.29
CA GLY A 657 4.00 -11.16 -25.07
C GLY A 657 4.19 -11.69 -23.64
N LEU A 658 4.53 -10.85 -22.66
CA LEU A 658 4.58 -11.26 -21.25
C LEU A 658 3.18 -11.53 -20.69
N VAL A 659 2.19 -10.69 -21.01
CA VAL A 659 0.80 -10.82 -20.53
C VAL A 659 -0.09 -11.38 -21.63
N THR A 660 -0.98 -12.31 -21.27
CA THR A 660 -1.98 -12.91 -22.16
C THR A 660 -3.38 -12.78 -21.55
N GLU A 661 -4.33 -12.25 -22.33
CA GLU A 661 -5.76 -12.32 -22.04
C GLU A 661 -6.25 -13.76 -22.30
N ILE A 662 -6.52 -14.52 -21.24
CA ILE A 662 -7.00 -15.92 -21.30
C ILE A 662 -8.50 -15.93 -21.62
N ALA A 663 -9.27 -15.14 -20.87
CA ALA A 663 -10.72 -15.05 -21.00
C ALA A 663 -11.24 -13.67 -20.59
N VAL A 664 -12.39 -13.28 -21.16
CA VAL A 664 -13.13 -12.07 -20.79
C VAL A 664 -14.60 -12.41 -20.69
N ILE A 665 -15.21 -12.14 -19.53
CA ILE A 665 -16.56 -12.56 -19.19
C ILE A 665 -17.30 -11.35 -18.62
N ASP A 666 -18.38 -10.92 -19.26
CA ASP A 666 -19.31 -9.94 -18.69
C ASP A 666 -20.11 -10.64 -17.56
N ILE A 667 -20.07 -10.09 -16.35
CA ILE A 667 -20.72 -10.67 -15.15
C ILE A 667 -21.75 -9.71 -14.54
N ASP A 668 -22.50 -10.17 -13.53
CA ASP A 668 -23.37 -9.33 -12.71
C ASP A 668 -22.97 -9.31 -11.22
N SER A 669 -23.66 -8.49 -10.43
CA SER A 669 -23.36 -8.30 -9.01
C SER A 669 -23.60 -9.53 -8.16
N ASP A 670 -24.52 -10.41 -8.57
CA ASP A 670 -24.84 -11.65 -7.87
C ASP A 670 -23.66 -12.63 -8.09
N THR A 671 -23.20 -12.76 -9.34
CA THR A 671 -22.00 -13.52 -9.72
C THR A 671 -20.76 -13.03 -8.97
N LEU A 672 -20.55 -11.71 -8.92
CA LEU A 672 -19.42 -11.10 -8.19
C LEU A 672 -19.50 -11.28 -6.66
N SER A 673 -20.68 -11.56 -6.12
CA SER A 673 -20.86 -11.88 -4.70
C SER A 673 -20.61 -13.36 -4.42
N GLU A 674 -21.05 -14.25 -5.33
CA GLU A 674 -20.80 -15.69 -5.28
C GLU A 674 -19.28 -16.01 -5.34
N MET A 675 -18.55 -15.36 -6.25
CA MET A 675 -17.08 -15.49 -6.38
C MET A 675 -16.27 -15.20 -5.09
N LYS A 676 -16.87 -14.59 -4.07
CA LYS A 676 -16.19 -14.11 -2.84
C LYS A 676 -16.36 -15.04 -1.64
N LEU A 677 -17.25 -16.03 -1.71
CA LEU A 677 -17.57 -16.92 -0.59
C LEU A 677 -16.45 -17.93 -0.32
N ALA A 678 -16.19 -18.25 0.94
CA ALA A 678 -15.10 -19.14 1.36
C ALA A 678 -15.25 -20.59 0.88
N ASP A 679 -16.49 -21.05 0.67
CA ASP A 679 -16.80 -22.38 0.13
C ASP A 679 -16.81 -22.43 -1.41
N THR A 680 -16.52 -21.31 -2.07
CA THR A 680 -16.68 -21.15 -3.52
C THR A 680 -15.36 -20.88 -4.24
N ASN A 681 -15.17 -21.52 -5.39
CA ASN A 681 -14.03 -21.28 -6.28
C ASN A 681 -14.44 -20.33 -7.42
N ALA A 682 -13.83 -19.13 -7.46
CA ALA A 682 -14.15 -18.10 -8.44
C ALA A 682 -14.01 -18.57 -9.91
N TYR A 683 -13.15 -19.56 -10.19
CA TYR A 683 -12.97 -20.11 -11.54
C TYR A 683 -14.08 -21.12 -11.93
N GLU A 684 -14.69 -21.81 -10.98
CA GLU A 684 -15.89 -22.63 -11.21
C GLU A 684 -17.11 -21.75 -11.50
N VAL A 685 -17.29 -20.66 -10.74
CA VAL A 685 -18.36 -19.66 -10.97
C VAL A 685 -18.29 -19.05 -12.37
N LEU A 686 -17.07 -18.78 -12.86
CA LEU A 686 -16.83 -18.29 -14.23
C LEU A 686 -16.90 -19.39 -15.31
N GLY A 687 -17.07 -20.66 -14.94
CA GLY A 687 -17.13 -21.80 -15.88
C GLY A 687 -15.81 -22.12 -16.57
N LEU A 688 -14.70 -21.91 -15.85
CA LEU A 688 -13.32 -22.20 -16.28
C LEU A 688 -12.78 -23.52 -15.68
N LEU A 689 -13.42 -24.00 -14.60
CA LEU A 689 -13.28 -25.34 -14.02
C LEU A 689 -14.66 -26.08 -14.04
N ASP A 690 -14.69 -27.39 -13.74
CA ASP A 690 -15.70 -28.37 -14.22
C ASP A 690 -16.27 -29.31 -13.12
#